data_AF-A0A3P8HFZ8-F1
#
_entry.id   AF-A0A3P8HFZ8-F1
#
_cell.length_a   1.000
_cell.length_b   1.000
_cell.length_c   1.000
_cell.angle_alpha   90.00
_cell.angle_beta   90.00
_cell.angle_gamma   90.00
#
_symmetry.space_group_name_H-M   'P 1'
#
loop_
_entity.id
_entity.type
_entity.pdbx_description
1 polymer ?
#
loop_
_entity_poly.entity_id
_entity_poly.type
_entity_poly.pdbx_seq_one_letter_code
_entity_poly.pdbx_strand_id
1 'polypeptide(L)'
;MDGFWLFLDRLKPIVTAQTWPEKYRVSSANELGLDAQSYLQLEDAMISSLRSSENSNNQTNVELHRQLIRLFISSRTYSPAVEMSHQVALTTASQLFNCSHNDAARRLSECTTGTTWAQVGHQIICHLAELPMAVRARSVQLIDFGFLPREKIYPPMIEETQSKRPCVILYGSLDQPDFYEWHSQAKASADENKCAYIFRHYLKIRPEGKVRLGGYGVELALKSTEYKAMDDTKVDEGDAAADDSADAHMDPVVQGFNFTVLNQLHPDLKEQLQAFQKHLFATDDEIRPLKVWQFRELGLQATQAVMNAFRLGKDDSDNSSNGLNIGLETLRDVSQYLPARAGRLVSLKVDPALREELATNQYVLNNLGIQPGQTMFFINGLVISPSVDIFALLDLLRRESRLMMQLYELGIPANQVAELLSASSNGAQSLSGNSNDPGVPGLKYSLSGKFALDLANAPVIYFNNLELDLAYSHWPDSLHALFTLDFSGGIRRLRRNLYNVILVVDPAADNCRQMIRLVESFLIHKTSIRVALVRAFSYITSTVSNARESPLPLGVPNLGHPGAMSALSFLTELYSQIEKTNEPLTAALVQRTFERLFPSAHTEDIFADQLGEGDYDSQLKKHEEFMQRSGLKGLGRTPLLLFNGLVFDTVGMRQMGGFEDSVVTLCMEEMIRIQHAVYHGQMSNADNVFLLYRKSNSQVARFNARILSTRPADAKYLNVLGSTAASSVQGMQ
;
A
#
# COMPACT_ATOMS: atom_id res chain seq x y z
N MET A 1 -2.65 -26.08 -1.07
CA MET A 1 -2.24 -26.35 -2.46
C MET A 1 -2.94 -27.59 -3.04
N ASP A 2 -3.36 -28.54 -2.19
CA ASP A 2 -3.98 -29.81 -2.62
C ASP A 2 -5.30 -29.66 -3.39
N GLY A 3 -6.07 -28.60 -3.13
CA GLY A 3 -7.35 -28.35 -3.80
C GLY A 3 -7.25 -28.19 -5.32
N PHE A 4 -6.14 -27.68 -5.87
CA PHE A 4 -5.97 -27.56 -7.31
C PHE A 4 -5.78 -28.92 -8.00
N TRP A 5 -4.97 -29.79 -7.40
CA TRP A 5 -4.72 -31.13 -7.94
C TRP A 5 -5.96 -32.01 -7.83
N LEU A 6 -6.71 -31.88 -6.74
CA LEU A 6 -7.99 -32.56 -6.54
C LEU A 6 -9.08 -32.04 -7.49
N PHE A 7 -9.05 -30.74 -7.84
CA PHE A 7 -9.89 -30.18 -8.90
C PHE A 7 -9.58 -30.79 -10.27
N LEU A 8 -8.30 -30.94 -10.63
CA LEU A 8 -7.89 -31.57 -11.90
C LEU A 8 -8.37 -33.02 -12.00
N ASP A 9 -8.23 -33.81 -10.93
CA ASP A 9 -8.72 -35.19 -10.88
C ASP A 9 -10.24 -35.27 -11.10
N ARG A 10 -11.00 -34.32 -10.55
CA ARG A 10 -12.46 -34.24 -10.70
C ARG A 10 -12.91 -33.69 -12.04
N LEU A 11 -12.08 -32.91 -12.72
CA LEU A 11 -12.38 -32.35 -14.03
C LEU A 11 -12.16 -33.38 -15.17
N LYS A 12 -11.24 -34.34 -14.96
CA LYS A 12 -10.97 -35.44 -15.89
C LYS A 12 -12.23 -36.14 -16.42
N PRO A 13 -13.14 -36.68 -15.59
CA PRO A 13 -14.33 -37.38 -16.08
C PRO A 13 -15.26 -36.48 -16.90
N ILE A 14 -15.34 -35.18 -16.57
CA ILE A 14 -16.21 -34.21 -17.25
C ILE A 14 -15.70 -33.96 -18.68
N VAL A 15 -14.40 -33.75 -18.84
CA VAL A 15 -13.77 -33.50 -20.15
C VAL A 15 -13.73 -34.75 -21.02
N THR A 16 -13.60 -35.94 -20.44
CA THR A 16 -13.65 -37.19 -21.20
C THR A 16 -15.06 -37.59 -21.64
N ALA A 17 -16.09 -37.18 -20.89
CA ALA A 17 -17.49 -37.56 -21.15
C ALA A 17 -18.20 -36.64 -22.15
N GLN A 18 -17.78 -35.39 -22.28
CA GLN A 18 -18.35 -34.43 -23.21
C GLN A 18 -17.25 -33.95 -24.17
N THR A 19 -17.54 -33.84 -25.47
CA THR A 19 -16.66 -33.26 -26.49
C THR A 19 -16.51 -31.73 -26.30
N TRP A 20 -15.91 -31.33 -25.18
CA TRP A 20 -15.60 -29.93 -24.83
C TRP A 20 -14.79 -29.19 -25.90
N PRO A 21 -13.82 -29.83 -26.59
CA PRO A 21 -13.06 -29.17 -27.66
C PRO A 21 -13.92 -28.63 -28.80
N GLU A 22 -15.01 -29.33 -29.16
CA GLU A 22 -15.92 -28.92 -30.23
C GLU A 22 -16.86 -27.81 -29.76
N LYS A 23 -17.38 -27.90 -28.53
CA LYS A 23 -18.24 -26.86 -27.94
C LYS A 23 -17.50 -25.54 -27.72
N TYR A 24 -16.24 -25.56 -27.28
CA TYR A 24 -15.43 -24.34 -27.12
C TYR A 24 -15.14 -23.63 -28.45
N ARG A 25 -14.89 -24.37 -29.54
CA ARG A 25 -14.70 -23.81 -30.88
C ARG A 25 -15.95 -23.15 -31.46
N VAL A 26 -17.13 -23.73 -31.22
CA VAL A 26 -18.41 -23.17 -31.68
C VAL A 26 -18.81 -21.97 -30.81
N SER A 27 -18.46 -22.00 -29.53
CA SER A 27 -18.81 -20.99 -28.54
C SER A 27 -17.97 -19.70 -28.62
N SER A 28 -16.82 -19.71 -29.30
CA SER A 28 -16.14 -18.45 -29.66
C SER A 28 -16.88 -17.64 -30.73
N ALA A 29 -17.82 -18.26 -31.47
CA ALA A 29 -18.61 -17.59 -32.51
C ALA A 29 -19.98 -17.06 -32.01
N ASN A 30 -20.54 -17.63 -30.93
CA ASN A 30 -21.81 -17.20 -30.34
C ASN A 30 -21.57 -16.64 -28.92
N GLU A 31 -22.09 -15.44 -28.64
CA GLU A 31 -21.79 -14.58 -27.49
C GLU A 31 -22.06 -15.12 -26.07
N LEU A 32 -22.36 -16.41 -25.91
CA LEU A 32 -22.38 -17.12 -24.64
C LEU A 32 -21.44 -18.34 -24.70
N GLY A 33 -20.21 -18.09 -24.24
CA GLY A 33 -19.23 -19.09 -23.81
C GLY A 33 -19.89 -20.19 -22.99
N LEU A 34 -19.85 -21.48 -23.35
CA LEU A 34 -20.36 -22.66 -22.61
C LEU A 34 -21.89 -22.70 -22.29
N ASP A 35 -22.48 -23.89 -22.41
CA ASP A 35 -23.86 -24.18 -21.98
C ASP A 35 -24.02 -23.91 -20.47
N ALA A 36 -25.14 -23.32 -20.03
CA ALA A 36 -25.39 -22.96 -18.62
C ALA A 36 -25.22 -24.17 -17.68
N GLN A 37 -25.56 -25.36 -18.19
CA GLN A 37 -25.36 -26.63 -17.48
C GLN A 37 -23.88 -26.99 -17.29
N SER A 38 -23.02 -26.67 -18.27
CA SER A 38 -21.58 -26.93 -18.19
C SER A 38 -20.90 -25.99 -17.19
N TYR A 39 -21.37 -24.73 -17.09
CA TYR A 39 -20.90 -23.81 -16.04
C TYR A 39 -21.30 -24.27 -14.65
N LEU A 40 -22.54 -24.72 -14.45
CA LEU A 40 -22.98 -25.21 -13.15
C LEU A 40 -22.15 -26.43 -12.71
N GLN A 41 -21.84 -27.34 -13.64
CA GLN A 41 -20.96 -28.48 -13.37
C GLN A 41 -19.53 -28.06 -13.00
N LEU A 42 -18.98 -27.02 -13.63
CA LEU A 42 -17.68 -26.44 -13.25
C LEU A 42 -17.72 -25.78 -11.88
N GLU A 43 -18.77 -25.01 -11.59
CA GLU A 43 -18.97 -24.38 -10.28
C GLU A 43 -19.02 -25.45 -9.18
N ASP A 44 -19.78 -26.53 -9.39
CA ASP A 44 -19.89 -27.62 -8.42
C ASP A 44 -18.58 -28.42 -8.27
N ALA A 45 -17.83 -28.63 -9.36
CA ALA A 45 -16.50 -29.23 -9.31
C ALA A 45 -15.51 -28.36 -8.52
N MET A 46 -15.51 -27.03 -8.71
CA MET A 46 -14.66 -26.12 -7.94
C MET A 46 -15.04 -26.10 -6.46
N ILE A 47 -16.32 -25.94 -6.14
CA ILE A 47 -16.82 -25.90 -4.75
C ILE A 47 -16.48 -27.20 -4.03
N SER A 48 -16.70 -28.33 -4.69
CA SER A 48 -16.39 -29.63 -4.09
C SER A 48 -14.89 -29.79 -3.83
N SER A 49 -14.01 -29.23 -4.68
CA SER A 49 -12.55 -29.32 -4.51
C SER A 49 -12.00 -28.45 -3.37
N LEU A 50 -12.71 -27.37 -3.04
CA LEU A 50 -12.41 -26.50 -1.90
C LEU A 50 -12.78 -27.15 -0.55
N ARG A 51 -13.68 -28.15 -0.56
CA ARG A 51 -14.06 -28.93 0.62
C ARG A 51 -13.12 -30.13 0.79
N SER A 52 -12.01 -29.94 1.49
CA SER A 52 -11.14 -31.05 1.92
C SER A 52 -11.63 -31.76 3.19
N SER A 53 -12.72 -31.28 3.82
CA SER A 53 -13.30 -31.88 5.03
C SER A 53 -14.81 -32.05 4.87
N GLU A 54 -15.29 -33.28 5.04
CA GLU A 54 -16.70 -33.68 4.92
C GLU A 54 -17.63 -33.07 6.01
N ASN A 55 -17.10 -32.25 6.92
CA ASN A 55 -17.85 -31.72 8.05
C ASN A 55 -18.36 -30.29 7.83
N SER A 56 -19.58 -30.18 7.32
CA SER A 56 -20.68 -29.31 7.80
C SER A 56 -21.56 -28.76 6.66
N ASN A 57 -22.86 -28.97 6.83
CA ASN A 57 -23.97 -28.53 5.98
C ASN A 57 -24.20 -27.00 6.05
N ASN A 58 -23.19 -26.18 5.72
CA ASN A 58 -23.36 -24.73 5.68
C ASN A 58 -23.72 -24.27 4.26
N GLN A 59 -24.97 -24.50 3.84
CA GLN A 59 -25.49 -24.07 2.53
C GLN A 59 -25.23 -22.58 2.22
N THR A 60 -25.21 -21.74 3.26
CA THR A 60 -24.91 -20.29 3.16
C THR A 60 -23.47 -20.01 2.71
N ASN A 61 -22.49 -20.71 3.27
CA ASN A 61 -21.10 -20.57 2.85
C ASN A 61 -20.92 -21.00 1.40
N VAL A 62 -21.63 -22.03 0.96
CA VAL A 62 -21.57 -22.54 -0.41
C VAL A 62 -22.09 -21.50 -1.39
N GLU A 63 -23.19 -20.85 -1.06
CA GLU A 63 -23.78 -19.82 -1.91
C GLU A 63 -22.87 -18.58 -1.99
N LEU A 64 -22.28 -18.16 -0.87
CA LEU A 64 -21.29 -17.07 -0.87
C LEU A 64 -20.07 -17.38 -1.73
N HIS A 65 -19.52 -18.60 -1.64
CA HIS A 65 -18.40 -19.02 -2.48
C HIS A 65 -18.81 -19.05 -3.95
N ARG A 66 -20.03 -19.49 -4.28
CA ARG A 66 -20.54 -19.51 -5.66
C ARG A 66 -20.66 -18.10 -6.23
N GLN A 67 -21.25 -17.16 -5.49
CA GLN A 67 -21.36 -15.76 -5.91
C GLN A 67 -19.98 -15.11 -6.14
N LEU A 68 -19.04 -15.38 -5.24
CA LEU A 68 -17.67 -14.91 -5.34
C LEU A 68 -16.96 -15.50 -6.57
N ILE A 69 -17.12 -16.79 -6.85
CA ILE A 69 -16.59 -17.44 -8.07
C ILE A 69 -17.17 -16.78 -9.32
N ARG A 70 -18.49 -16.56 -9.37
CA ARG A 70 -19.15 -15.89 -10.50
C ARG A 70 -18.59 -14.50 -10.73
N LEU A 71 -18.38 -13.74 -9.66
CA LEU A 71 -17.77 -12.41 -9.73
C LEU A 71 -16.32 -12.46 -10.22
N PHE A 72 -15.55 -13.48 -9.85
CA PHE A 72 -14.18 -13.68 -10.34
C PHE A 72 -14.12 -14.05 -11.83
N ILE A 73 -15.07 -14.87 -12.30
CA ILE A 73 -15.18 -15.26 -13.70
C ILE A 73 -15.65 -14.08 -14.55
N SER A 74 -16.66 -13.33 -14.10
CA SER A 74 -17.19 -12.17 -14.83
C SER A 74 -16.17 -11.03 -14.93
N SER A 75 -15.41 -10.78 -13.85
CA SER A 75 -14.33 -9.78 -13.82
C SER A 75 -13.09 -10.20 -14.60
N ARG A 76 -12.96 -11.47 -14.99
CA ARG A 76 -11.83 -12.01 -15.78
C ARG A 76 -10.45 -11.79 -15.14
N THR A 77 -10.40 -11.59 -13.83
CA THR A 77 -9.21 -11.32 -13.00
C THR A 77 -7.99 -12.20 -13.32
N TYR A 78 -8.19 -13.48 -13.61
CA TYR A 78 -7.11 -14.45 -13.84
C TYR A 78 -6.65 -14.60 -15.30
N SER A 79 -7.31 -13.92 -16.25
CA SER A 79 -6.94 -14.01 -17.67
C SER A 79 -5.50 -13.57 -17.96
N PRO A 80 -4.98 -12.48 -17.35
CA PRO A 80 -3.58 -12.08 -17.53
C PRO A 80 -2.58 -13.13 -17.03
N ALA A 81 -2.89 -13.86 -15.95
CA ALA A 81 -2.03 -14.91 -15.43
C ALA A 81 -1.95 -16.11 -16.39
N VAL A 82 -3.07 -16.44 -17.05
CA VAL A 82 -3.10 -17.48 -18.08
C VAL A 82 -2.27 -17.06 -19.30
N GLU A 83 -2.43 -15.83 -19.78
CA GLU A 83 -1.63 -15.29 -20.91
C GLU A 83 -0.14 -15.22 -20.57
N MET A 84 0.22 -14.79 -19.35
CA MET A 84 1.60 -14.80 -18.86
C MET A 84 2.21 -16.20 -18.96
N SER A 85 1.50 -17.23 -18.45
CA SER A 85 2.01 -18.61 -18.48
C SER A 85 2.20 -19.12 -19.91
N HIS A 86 1.32 -18.73 -20.83
CA HIS A 86 1.42 -19.06 -22.24
C HIS A 86 2.61 -18.36 -22.92
N GLN A 87 2.84 -17.07 -22.64
CA GLN A 87 4.00 -16.33 -23.14
C GLN A 87 5.30 -16.91 -22.60
N VAL A 88 5.35 -17.25 -21.31
CA VAL A 88 6.52 -17.92 -20.71
C VAL A 88 6.79 -19.26 -21.37
N ALA A 89 5.75 -20.05 -21.68
CA ALA A 89 5.91 -21.30 -22.41
C ALA A 89 6.58 -21.08 -23.78
N LEU A 90 6.16 -20.05 -24.53
CA LEU A 90 6.76 -19.70 -25.82
C LEU A 90 8.19 -19.17 -25.69
N THR A 91 8.49 -18.36 -24.66
CA THR A 91 9.84 -17.87 -24.38
C THR A 91 10.77 -19.00 -23.97
N THR A 92 10.29 -19.95 -23.18
CA THR A 92 11.08 -21.10 -22.75
C THR A 92 11.39 -22.00 -23.96
N ALA A 93 10.38 -22.24 -24.80
CA ALA A 93 10.57 -23.00 -26.04
C ALA A 93 11.52 -22.29 -27.01
N SER A 94 11.42 -20.97 -27.17
CA SER A 94 12.31 -20.20 -28.05
C SER A 94 13.77 -20.21 -27.59
N GLN A 95 14.00 -20.15 -26.27
CA GLN A 95 15.34 -20.28 -25.68
C GLN A 95 15.93 -21.68 -25.90
N LEU A 96 15.13 -22.74 -25.73
CA LEU A 96 15.59 -24.12 -25.88
C LEU A 96 15.83 -24.50 -27.36
N PHE A 97 15.00 -24.00 -28.29
CA PHE A 97 15.16 -24.23 -29.72
C PHE A 97 16.07 -23.21 -30.42
N ASN A 98 16.53 -22.17 -29.71
CA ASN A 98 17.28 -21.03 -30.23
C ASN A 98 16.66 -20.43 -31.51
N CYS A 99 15.36 -20.13 -31.47
CA CYS A 99 14.59 -19.63 -32.63
C CYS A 99 13.62 -18.50 -32.24
N SER A 100 12.96 -17.89 -33.24
CA SER A 100 11.94 -16.87 -32.97
C SER A 100 10.71 -17.48 -32.28
N HIS A 101 9.87 -16.66 -31.63
CA HIS A 101 8.64 -17.13 -30.97
C HIS A 101 7.68 -17.84 -31.96
N ASN A 102 7.58 -17.34 -33.19
CA ASN A 102 6.69 -17.91 -34.21
C ASN A 102 7.23 -19.24 -34.73
N ASP A 103 8.55 -19.34 -34.90
CA ASP A 103 9.20 -20.59 -35.32
C ASP A 103 9.18 -21.63 -34.20
N ALA A 104 9.28 -21.21 -32.94
CA ALA A 104 9.14 -22.09 -31.78
C ALA A 104 7.73 -22.68 -31.71
N ALA A 105 6.70 -21.85 -31.91
CA ALA A 105 5.32 -22.32 -31.96
C ALA A 105 5.08 -23.31 -33.11
N ARG A 106 5.68 -23.07 -34.29
CA ARG A 106 5.60 -23.98 -35.44
C ARG A 106 6.32 -25.31 -35.20
N ARG A 107 7.52 -25.27 -34.61
CA ARG A 107 8.26 -26.51 -34.27
C ARG A 107 7.56 -27.32 -33.18
N LEU A 108 6.99 -26.66 -32.18
CA LEU A 108 6.16 -27.33 -31.17
C LEU A 108 4.92 -27.95 -31.82
N SER A 109 4.27 -27.26 -32.76
CA SER A 109 3.09 -27.80 -33.42
C SER A 109 3.39 -29.00 -34.32
N GLU A 110 4.58 -29.04 -34.93
CA GLU A 110 5.11 -30.16 -35.73
C GLU A 110 5.58 -31.34 -34.86
N CYS A 111 6.16 -31.08 -33.69
CA CYS A 111 6.73 -32.10 -32.80
C CYS A 111 5.67 -32.85 -31.99
N THR A 112 4.56 -32.21 -31.62
CA THR A 112 3.56 -32.82 -30.73
C THR A 112 2.45 -33.55 -31.48
N THR A 113 2.26 -34.84 -31.16
CA THR A 113 1.09 -35.63 -31.61
C THR A 113 -0.23 -35.12 -31.01
N GLY A 114 -0.16 -34.40 -29.88
CA GLY A 114 -1.28 -33.76 -29.20
C GLY A 114 -1.06 -32.25 -28.95
N THR A 115 -1.78 -31.69 -27.98
CA THR A 115 -1.65 -30.26 -27.58
C THR A 115 -0.68 -30.01 -26.42
N THR A 116 -0.16 -31.07 -25.80
CA THR A 116 0.65 -31.01 -24.59
C THR A 116 2.10 -31.43 -24.84
N TRP A 117 3.01 -30.86 -24.05
CA TRP A 117 4.43 -31.20 -24.06
C TRP A 117 5.02 -30.99 -22.67
N ALA A 118 6.12 -31.67 -22.37
CA ALA A 118 6.79 -31.57 -21.08
C ALA A 118 8.23 -31.08 -21.24
N GLN A 119 8.76 -30.46 -20.20
CA GLN A 119 10.15 -30.07 -20.09
C GLN A 119 10.79 -30.74 -18.88
N VAL A 120 11.96 -31.34 -19.10
CA VAL A 120 12.81 -31.91 -18.05
C VAL A 120 14.23 -31.35 -18.26
N GLY A 121 14.63 -30.40 -17.41
CA GLY A 121 15.90 -29.69 -17.57
C GLY A 121 15.97 -28.93 -18.90
N HIS A 122 16.95 -29.28 -19.74
CA HIS A 122 17.17 -28.68 -21.07
C HIS A 122 16.52 -29.47 -22.22
N GLN A 123 15.77 -30.54 -21.90
CA GLN A 123 15.12 -31.39 -22.90
C GLN A 123 13.61 -31.10 -22.96
N ILE A 124 13.11 -30.91 -24.19
CA ILE A 124 11.68 -30.84 -24.50
C ILE A 124 11.24 -32.25 -24.91
N ILE A 125 10.13 -32.69 -24.32
CA ILE A 125 9.54 -34.01 -24.54
C ILE A 125 8.19 -33.82 -25.21
N CYS A 126 8.08 -34.31 -26.45
CA CYS A 126 6.86 -34.21 -27.24
C CYS A 126 5.99 -35.49 -27.17
N HIS A 127 6.55 -36.63 -26.73
CA HIS A 127 5.86 -37.90 -26.64
C HIS A 127 5.79 -38.45 -25.21
N LEU A 128 4.61 -38.98 -24.84
CA LEU A 128 4.34 -39.51 -23.50
C LEU A 128 5.32 -40.63 -23.09
N ALA A 129 5.72 -41.47 -24.04
CA ALA A 129 6.62 -42.61 -23.80
C ALA A 129 8.03 -42.19 -23.34
N GLU A 130 8.47 -40.98 -23.68
CA GLU A 130 9.82 -40.48 -23.40
C GLU A 130 9.95 -39.84 -22.01
N LEU A 131 8.83 -39.40 -21.42
CA LEU A 131 8.77 -38.78 -20.10
C LEU A 131 9.41 -39.62 -18.97
N PRO A 132 9.09 -40.92 -18.80
CA PRO A 132 9.68 -41.73 -17.73
C PRO A 132 11.17 -42.00 -17.96
N MET A 133 11.65 -41.98 -19.20
CA MET A 133 13.07 -42.15 -19.53
C MET A 133 13.85 -40.88 -19.18
N ALA A 134 13.32 -39.69 -19.51
CA ALA A 134 13.95 -38.42 -19.20
C ALA A 134 14.02 -38.14 -17.68
N VAL A 135 12.99 -38.51 -16.92
CA VAL A 135 12.99 -38.37 -15.45
C VAL A 135 14.07 -39.25 -14.81
N ARG A 136 14.30 -40.46 -15.36
CA ARG A 136 15.36 -41.37 -14.89
C ARG A 136 16.77 -40.91 -15.27
N ALA A 137 16.92 -40.18 -16.38
CA ALA A 137 18.20 -39.70 -16.88
C ALA A 137 18.89 -38.65 -15.98
N ARG A 138 18.27 -38.21 -14.87
CA ARG A 138 18.79 -37.27 -13.87
C ARG A 138 19.63 -36.15 -14.51
N SER A 139 18.97 -35.13 -15.08
CA SER A 139 19.66 -33.88 -15.41
C SER A 139 20.08 -33.18 -14.10
N VAL A 140 21.38 -33.24 -13.77
CA VAL A 140 21.98 -32.73 -12.51
C VAL A 140 22.08 -31.19 -12.46
N GLN A 141 21.71 -30.48 -13.51
CA GLN A 141 21.78 -29.02 -13.51
C GLN A 141 20.49 -28.41 -12.95
N LEU A 142 20.62 -27.77 -11.78
CA LEU A 142 19.66 -26.78 -11.30
C LEU A 142 19.65 -25.64 -12.32
N ILE A 143 18.66 -25.65 -13.20
CA ILE A 143 18.30 -24.44 -13.94
C ILE A 143 17.41 -23.65 -12.97
N ASP A 144 17.77 -22.40 -12.74
CA ASP A 144 16.91 -21.47 -12.03
C ASP A 144 15.70 -21.20 -12.94
N PHE A 145 14.61 -21.94 -12.74
CA PHE A 145 13.45 -21.95 -13.64
C PHE A 145 12.63 -20.66 -13.60
N GLY A 146 13.12 -19.61 -12.92
CA GLY A 146 12.40 -18.37 -12.68
C GLY A 146 11.01 -18.70 -12.16
N PHE A 147 10.93 -19.21 -10.93
CA PHE A 147 9.64 -19.57 -10.31
C PHE A 147 8.65 -18.43 -10.52
N LEU A 148 7.60 -18.67 -11.31
CA LEU A 148 6.59 -17.66 -11.54
C LEU A 148 5.79 -17.47 -10.23
N PRO A 149 5.36 -16.24 -9.93
CA PRO A 149 4.41 -16.02 -8.86
C PRO A 149 3.18 -16.93 -9.05
N ARG A 150 2.80 -17.68 -8.01
CA ARG A 150 1.65 -18.60 -7.96
C ARG A 150 1.76 -19.94 -8.71
N GLU A 151 2.97 -20.41 -9.01
CA GLU A 151 3.14 -21.77 -9.58
C GLU A 151 2.58 -22.88 -8.69
N LYS A 152 1.97 -23.88 -9.35
CA LYS A 152 1.41 -25.06 -8.70
C LYS A 152 2.44 -26.17 -8.76
N ILE A 153 3.06 -26.47 -7.63
CA ILE A 153 4.06 -27.52 -7.46
C ILE A 153 3.41 -28.73 -6.79
N TYR A 154 3.78 -29.93 -7.23
CA TYR A 154 3.37 -31.20 -6.65
C TYR A 154 4.60 -32.12 -6.44
N PRO A 155 4.78 -32.70 -5.24
CA PRO A 155 4.02 -32.46 -3.99
C PRO A 155 4.23 -31.05 -3.44
N PRO A 156 3.31 -30.51 -2.60
CA PRO A 156 3.52 -29.23 -1.93
C PRO A 156 4.78 -29.33 -1.05
N MET A 157 5.75 -28.44 -1.29
CA MET A 157 7.07 -28.45 -0.65
C MET A 157 7.00 -28.65 0.88
N ILE A 158 7.47 -29.81 1.34
CA ILE A 158 7.94 -30.01 2.71
C ILE A 158 9.47 -29.96 2.64
N GLU A 159 10.02 -28.90 3.24
CA GLU A 159 11.42 -28.66 3.64
C GLU A 159 12.51 -28.47 2.57
N GLU A 160 13.47 -27.62 2.94
CA GLU A 160 14.68 -27.16 2.23
C GLU A 160 15.66 -28.28 1.81
N THR A 161 15.31 -29.56 1.98
CA THR A 161 16.13 -30.72 1.62
C THR A 161 15.91 -31.23 0.19
N GLN A 162 14.99 -30.64 -0.59
CA GLN A 162 14.64 -31.11 -1.94
C GLN A 162 15.47 -30.53 -3.11
N SER A 163 16.59 -29.86 -2.85
CA SER A 163 17.48 -29.27 -3.88
C SER A 163 18.20 -30.29 -4.80
N LYS A 164 17.72 -31.54 -4.93
CA LYS A 164 18.35 -32.59 -5.76
C LYS A 164 17.37 -33.38 -6.65
N ARG A 165 16.12 -32.93 -6.80
CA ARG A 165 15.10 -33.63 -7.61
C ARG A 165 14.96 -32.97 -8.99
N PRO A 166 14.85 -33.74 -10.09
CA PRO A 166 14.55 -33.17 -11.39
C PRO A 166 13.13 -32.56 -11.37
N CYS A 167 12.98 -31.36 -11.92
CA CYS A 167 11.70 -30.69 -12.08
C CYS A 167 11.13 -31.01 -13.47
N VAL A 168 9.88 -31.49 -13.49
CA VAL A 168 9.09 -31.76 -14.70
C VAL A 168 8.05 -30.65 -14.82
N ILE A 169 8.15 -29.84 -15.88
CA ILE A 169 7.17 -28.80 -16.18
C ILE A 169 6.28 -29.29 -17.32
N LEU A 170 4.99 -29.44 -17.07
CA LEU A 170 4.01 -29.83 -18.08
C LEU A 170 3.30 -28.60 -18.62
N TYR A 171 3.35 -28.43 -19.94
CA TYR A 171 2.66 -27.40 -20.68
C TYR A 171 1.46 -28.00 -21.40
N GLY A 172 0.27 -27.48 -21.13
CA GLY A 172 -0.93 -27.99 -21.76
C GLY A 172 -2.19 -27.20 -21.45
N SER A 173 -3.26 -27.55 -22.13
CA SER A 173 -4.58 -26.96 -21.98
C SER A 173 -5.53 -27.96 -21.28
N LEU A 174 -6.39 -27.45 -20.40
CA LEU A 174 -7.27 -28.27 -19.55
C LEU A 174 -8.50 -28.82 -20.29
N ASP A 175 -8.76 -28.30 -21.49
CA ASP A 175 -9.87 -28.67 -22.37
C ASP A 175 -9.62 -29.96 -23.15
N GLN A 176 -8.37 -30.42 -23.23
CA GLN A 176 -7.98 -31.56 -24.07
C GLN A 176 -7.83 -32.84 -23.25
N PRO A 177 -8.35 -33.98 -23.73
CA PRO A 177 -8.24 -35.26 -23.01
C PRO A 177 -6.78 -35.73 -22.90
N ASP A 178 -5.95 -35.46 -23.92
CA ASP A 178 -4.52 -35.80 -23.97
C ASP A 178 -3.78 -35.32 -22.71
N PHE A 179 -4.10 -34.12 -22.22
CA PHE A 179 -3.47 -33.55 -21.03
C PHE A 179 -3.59 -34.46 -19.79
N TYR A 180 -4.72 -35.13 -19.62
CA TYR A 180 -4.98 -35.95 -18.43
C TYR A 180 -4.15 -37.23 -18.39
N GLU A 181 -3.72 -37.75 -19.54
CA GLU A 181 -2.79 -38.89 -19.61
C GLU A 181 -1.40 -38.48 -19.13
N TRP A 182 -0.90 -37.35 -19.63
CA TRP A 182 0.37 -36.76 -19.17
C TRP A 182 0.34 -36.39 -17.69
N HIS A 183 -0.76 -35.80 -17.23
CA HIS A 183 -0.97 -35.45 -15.83
C HIS A 183 -0.91 -36.69 -14.93
N SER A 184 -1.61 -37.77 -15.29
CA SER A 184 -1.64 -39.02 -14.50
C SER A 184 -0.24 -39.62 -14.34
N GLN A 185 0.57 -39.60 -15.40
CA GLN A 185 1.93 -40.15 -15.38
C GLN A 185 2.91 -39.26 -14.60
N ALA A 186 2.82 -37.93 -14.77
CA ALA A 186 3.64 -36.97 -14.03
C ALA A 186 3.32 -37.00 -12.54
N LYS A 187 2.03 -37.10 -12.18
CA LYS A 187 1.56 -37.24 -10.80
C LYS A 187 2.06 -38.53 -10.17
N ALA A 188 1.91 -39.68 -10.84
CA ALA A 188 2.44 -40.95 -10.36
C ALA A 188 3.97 -40.91 -10.15
N SER A 189 4.71 -40.25 -11.05
CA SER A 189 6.17 -40.09 -10.93
C SER A 189 6.55 -39.18 -9.74
N ALA A 190 5.73 -38.18 -9.44
CA ALA A 190 5.91 -37.29 -8.30
C ALA A 190 5.51 -37.95 -6.97
N ASP A 191 4.45 -38.76 -6.95
CA ASP A 191 4.03 -39.57 -5.79
C ASP A 191 5.10 -40.59 -5.39
N GLU A 192 5.77 -41.18 -6.38
CA GLU A 192 6.95 -42.04 -6.19
C GLU A 192 8.22 -41.25 -5.78
N ASN A 193 8.11 -39.95 -5.52
CA ASN A 193 9.20 -39.04 -5.15
C ASN A 193 10.35 -38.94 -6.17
N LYS A 194 10.09 -39.24 -7.45
CA LYS A 194 11.12 -39.22 -8.51
C LYS A 194 11.34 -37.84 -9.12
N CYS A 195 10.33 -36.98 -9.10
CA CYS A 195 10.38 -35.63 -9.65
C CYS A 195 9.51 -34.64 -8.88
N ALA A 196 9.80 -33.34 -9.01
CA ALA A 196 8.84 -32.28 -8.71
C ALA A 196 8.02 -31.98 -9.97
N TYR A 197 6.71 -31.87 -9.84
CA TYR A 197 5.80 -31.65 -10.96
C TYR A 197 5.20 -30.24 -10.92
N ILE A 198 5.31 -29.50 -12.03
CA ILE A 198 4.75 -28.16 -12.20
C ILE A 198 3.83 -28.14 -13.42
N PHE A 199 2.68 -27.50 -13.29
CA PHE A 199 1.76 -27.26 -14.41
C PHE A 199 1.82 -25.81 -14.88
N ARG A 200 1.94 -25.59 -16.19
CA ARG A 200 1.82 -24.29 -16.87
C ARG A 200 0.82 -24.38 -18.01
N HIS A 201 -0.01 -23.33 -18.17
CA HIS A 201 -1.04 -23.34 -19.21
C HIS A 201 -0.43 -23.03 -20.59
N TYR A 202 -0.83 -23.79 -21.61
CA TYR A 202 -0.39 -23.58 -22.98
C TYR A 202 -1.49 -23.97 -23.97
N LEU A 203 -1.83 -23.05 -24.88
CA LEU A 203 -2.82 -23.25 -25.93
C LEU A 203 -2.11 -23.37 -27.29
N LYS A 204 -2.26 -24.53 -27.95
CA LYS A 204 -1.71 -24.77 -29.30
C LYS A 204 -2.45 -23.99 -30.39
N ILE A 205 -3.77 -23.88 -30.27
CA ILE A 205 -4.64 -23.14 -31.21
C ILE A 205 -5.30 -22.01 -30.44
N ARG A 206 -5.08 -20.77 -30.86
CA ARG A 206 -5.71 -19.60 -30.25
C ARG A 206 -7.12 -19.40 -30.84
N PRO A 207 -8.14 -19.12 -30.02
CA PRO A 207 -9.43 -18.68 -30.55
C PRO A 207 -9.29 -17.31 -31.21
N GLU A 208 -9.93 -17.12 -32.37
CA GLU A 208 -9.98 -15.83 -33.06
C GLU A 208 -10.97 -14.91 -32.34
N GLY A 209 -10.45 -13.99 -31.52
CA GLY A 209 -11.29 -13.02 -30.81
C GLY A 209 -10.50 -12.16 -29.82
N LYS A 210 -10.84 -10.87 -29.73
CA LYS A 210 -10.30 -9.98 -28.69
C LYS A 210 -11.07 -10.20 -27.39
N VAL A 211 -10.35 -10.19 -26.28
CA VAL A 211 -10.93 -10.34 -24.94
C VAL A 211 -11.63 -9.03 -24.54
N ARG A 212 -12.96 -9.07 -24.34
CA ARG A 212 -13.70 -7.98 -23.69
C ARG A 212 -13.28 -7.90 -22.21
N LEU A 213 -12.93 -6.72 -21.72
CA LEU A 213 -12.53 -6.46 -20.34
C LEU A 213 -13.68 -5.83 -19.54
N GLY A 214 -13.67 -6.01 -18.23
CA GLY A 214 -14.59 -5.35 -17.29
C GLY A 214 -13.81 -4.59 -16.22
N GLY A 215 -14.53 -3.90 -15.32
CA GLY A 215 -13.92 -3.16 -14.20
C GLY A 215 -13.52 -1.71 -14.51
N TYR A 216 -13.94 -1.15 -15.65
CA TYR A 216 -13.80 0.27 -15.94
C TYR A 216 -15.13 1.00 -15.80
N GLY A 217 -15.07 2.29 -15.45
CA GLY A 217 -16.19 3.22 -15.51
C GLY A 217 -16.15 4.02 -16.80
N VAL A 218 -17.32 4.35 -17.36
CA VAL A 218 -17.44 5.31 -18.46
C VAL A 218 -18.09 6.56 -17.89
N GLU A 219 -17.42 7.70 -18.05
CA GLU A 219 -18.00 8.99 -17.71
C GLU A 219 -18.45 9.72 -18.98
N LEU A 220 -19.64 10.30 -18.94
CA LEU A 220 -20.12 11.25 -19.93
C LEU A 220 -20.12 12.63 -19.29
N ALA A 221 -18.96 13.28 -19.31
CA ALA A 221 -18.79 14.60 -18.73
C ALA A 221 -19.50 15.65 -19.59
N LEU A 222 -20.37 16.44 -18.95
CA LEU A 222 -21.01 17.60 -19.60
C LEU A 222 -19.95 18.69 -19.78
N LYS A 223 -19.54 18.97 -21.02
CA LYS A 223 -18.54 19.99 -21.33
C LYS A 223 -19.03 21.43 -21.08
N SER A 224 -20.33 21.67 -21.27
CA SER A 224 -20.95 22.99 -21.13
C SER A 224 -21.94 22.99 -19.97
N THR A 225 -21.44 23.03 -18.73
CA THR A 225 -22.26 23.18 -17.51
C THR A 225 -22.54 24.65 -17.15
N GLU A 226 -21.76 25.59 -17.70
CA GLU A 226 -21.77 27.02 -17.33
C GLU A 226 -23.00 27.78 -17.84
N TYR A 227 -23.69 27.31 -18.88
CA TYR A 227 -24.82 28.02 -19.48
C TYR A 227 -26.19 27.66 -18.89
N LYS A 228 -26.24 26.85 -17.81
CA LYS A 228 -27.51 26.38 -17.21
C LYS A 228 -27.73 26.80 -15.76
N ALA A 229 -26.73 27.29 -15.05
CA ALA A 229 -26.93 28.02 -13.80
C ALA A 229 -27.16 29.49 -14.15
N MET A 230 -28.40 29.83 -14.52
CA MET A 230 -28.77 31.22 -14.81
C MET A 230 -28.44 32.07 -13.57
N ASP A 231 -27.55 33.04 -13.74
CA ASP A 231 -27.39 34.15 -12.82
C ASP A 231 -28.72 34.95 -12.83
N ASP A 232 -29.18 35.42 -11.67
CA ASP A 232 -30.54 35.96 -11.44
C ASP A 232 -30.79 37.32 -12.12
N THR A 233 -30.00 37.66 -13.15
CA THR A 233 -30.16 38.88 -13.94
C THR A 233 -30.68 38.55 -15.35
N LYS A 234 -32.00 38.31 -15.37
CA LYS A 234 -32.96 38.48 -16.47
C LYS A 234 -33.44 37.23 -17.24
N VAL A 235 -34.77 37.27 -17.43
CA VAL A 235 -35.62 36.87 -18.58
C VAL A 235 -36.34 35.52 -18.53
N ASP A 236 -37.68 35.67 -18.44
CA ASP A 236 -38.81 35.11 -19.20
C ASP A 236 -38.76 33.70 -19.81
N GLU A 237 -39.88 33.02 -19.58
CA GLU A 237 -40.29 31.70 -20.05
C GLU A 237 -40.55 31.67 -21.57
N GLY A 238 -40.15 30.58 -22.23
CA GLY A 238 -40.49 30.30 -23.63
C GLY A 238 -40.55 28.80 -23.91
N ASP A 239 -41.71 28.36 -24.38
CA ASP A 239 -42.10 26.99 -24.78
C ASP A 239 -41.27 26.42 -25.95
N ALA A 240 -41.15 25.08 -26.06
CA ALA A 240 -41.63 24.28 -27.20
C ALA A 240 -41.18 22.80 -27.24
N ALA A 241 -42.18 21.95 -27.54
CA ALA A 241 -42.22 20.79 -28.46
C ALA A 241 -41.56 19.43 -28.12
N ALA A 242 -42.37 18.38 -28.37
CA ALA A 242 -42.19 16.97 -28.04
C ALA A 242 -41.60 16.11 -29.18
N ASP A 243 -41.01 14.96 -28.84
CA ASP A 243 -41.03 13.76 -29.69
C ASP A 243 -40.92 12.45 -28.86
N ASP A 244 -41.53 11.37 -29.36
CA ASP A 244 -41.88 10.11 -28.68
C ASP A 244 -40.75 9.03 -28.66
N SER A 245 -40.59 8.30 -27.53
CA SER A 245 -40.41 6.83 -27.56
C SER A 245 -40.48 6.10 -26.18
N ALA A 246 -41.42 5.17 -26.13
CA ALA A 246 -41.66 3.92 -25.37
C ALA A 246 -40.95 3.51 -24.04
N ASP A 247 -41.82 3.24 -23.05
CA ASP A 247 -41.94 2.12 -22.08
C ASP A 247 -40.77 1.72 -21.15
N ALA A 248 -40.91 2.12 -19.87
CA ALA A 248 -40.36 1.42 -18.69
C ALA A 248 -41.25 1.66 -17.44
N HIS A 249 -41.21 0.72 -16.50
CA HIS A 249 -42.05 0.55 -15.30
C HIS A 249 -42.56 1.84 -14.61
N MET A 250 -43.85 1.83 -14.26
CA MET A 250 -44.64 3.00 -13.85
C MET A 250 -44.42 3.37 -12.38
N ASP A 251 -43.68 4.46 -12.14
CA ASP A 251 -43.55 5.09 -10.81
C ASP A 251 -44.85 5.80 -10.38
N PRO A 252 -45.22 5.77 -9.08
CA PRO A 252 -46.44 6.40 -8.56
C PRO A 252 -46.37 7.93 -8.44
N VAL A 253 -45.17 8.51 -8.40
CA VAL A 253 -44.96 9.97 -8.30
C VAL A 253 -43.99 10.45 -9.38
N VAL A 254 -44.51 11.24 -10.35
CA VAL A 254 -43.74 11.82 -11.46
C VAL A 254 -43.87 13.34 -11.40
N GLN A 255 -42.73 14.06 -11.36
CA GLN A 255 -42.66 15.53 -11.24
C GLN A 255 -43.53 16.16 -10.12
N GLY A 256 -43.68 15.47 -8.99
CA GLY A 256 -44.51 15.93 -7.86
C GLY A 256 -46.01 15.64 -7.99
N PHE A 257 -46.47 15.09 -9.11
CA PHE A 257 -47.83 14.57 -9.26
C PHE A 257 -47.91 13.14 -8.72
N ASN A 258 -48.85 12.90 -7.80
CA ASN A 258 -49.15 11.56 -7.32
C ASN A 258 -50.25 10.94 -8.20
N PHE A 259 -49.85 10.08 -9.14
CA PHE A 259 -50.78 9.45 -10.08
C PHE A 259 -51.68 8.41 -9.41
N THR A 260 -51.34 7.89 -8.22
CA THR A 260 -52.24 6.99 -7.48
C THR A 260 -53.43 7.77 -6.92
N VAL A 261 -53.19 8.98 -6.39
CA VAL A 261 -54.24 9.86 -5.87
C VAL A 261 -55.05 10.47 -7.02
N LEU A 262 -54.39 10.88 -8.12
CA LEU A 262 -55.07 11.45 -9.29
C LEU A 262 -55.98 10.44 -9.99
N ASN A 263 -55.55 9.18 -10.11
CA ASN A 263 -56.39 8.11 -10.65
C ASN A 263 -57.56 7.73 -9.74
N GLN A 264 -57.44 7.94 -8.43
CA GLN A 264 -58.54 7.74 -7.47
C GLN A 264 -59.56 8.90 -7.51
N LEU A 265 -59.10 10.14 -7.70
CA LEU A 265 -59.95 11.33 -7.73
C LEU A 265 -60.67 11.53 -9.07
N HIS A 266 -60.04 11.12 -10.18
CA HIS A 266 -60.59 11.29 -11.52
C HIS A 266 -60.53 9.97 -12.33
N PRO A 267 -61.44 9.02 -12.06
CA PRO A 267 -61.48 7.74 -12.77
C PRO A 267 -61.80 7.87 -14.27
N ASP A 268 -62.51 8.94 -14.66
CA ASP A 268 -62.95 9.19 -16.05
C ASP A 268 -61.81 9.64 -16.98
N LEU A 269 -60.69 10.13 -16.42
CA LEU A 269 -59.57 10.72 -17.15
C LEU A 269 -58.33 9.80 -17.19
N LYS A 270 -58.50 8.52 -16.88
CA LYS A 270 -57.39 7.56 -16.71
C LYS A 270 -56.50 7.46 -17.95
N GLU A 271 -57.07 7.45 -19.15
CA GLU A 271 -56.30 7.42 -20.40
C GLU A 271 -55.50 8.71 -20.64
N GLN A 272 -56.07 9.87 -20.31
CA GLN A 272 -55.41 11.16 -20.43
C GLN A 272 -54.31 11.34 -19.37
N LEU A 273 -54.53 10.84 -18.14
CA LEU A 273 -53.53 10.82 -17.09
C LEU A 273 -52.36 9.89 -17.45
N GLN A 274 -52.63 8.74 -18.08
CA GLN A 274 -51.58 7.87 -18.61
C GLN A 274 -50.82 8.52 -19.78
N ALA A 275 -51.51 9.21 -20.69
CA ALA A 275 -50.87 9.96 -21.77
C ALA A 275 -50.01 11.12 -21.23
N PHE A 276 -50.51 11.86 -20.25
CA PHE A 276 -49.77 12.92 -19.57
C PHE A 276 -48.55 12.35 -18.82
N GLN A 277 -48.70 11.21 -18.15
CA GLN A 277 -47.59 10.53 -17.51
C GLN A 277 -46.51 10.11 -18.51
N LYS A 278 -46.89 9.58 -19.67
CA LYS A 278 -45.95 9.27 -20.77
C LYS A 278 -45.24 10.52 -21.30
N HIS A 279 -45.97 11.63 -21.44
CA HIS A 279 -45.38 12.91 -21.81
C HIS A 279 -44.33 13.37 -20.78
N LEU A 280 -44.65 13.27 -19.48
CA LEU A 280 -43.70 13.64 -18.42
C LEU A 280 -42.42 12.78 -18.43
N PHE A 281 -42.52 11.49 -18.82
CA PHE A 281 -41.35 10.64 -18.99
C PHE A 281 -40.52 11.02 -20.23
N ALA A 282 -41.17 11.36 -21.35
CA ALA A 282 -40.47 11.82 -22.55
C ALA A 282 -39.72 13.15 -22.34
N THR A 283 -40.27 14.05 -21.53
CA THR A 283 -39.60 15.31 -21.16
C THR A 283 -38.50 15.14 -20.09
N ASP A 284 -38.38 13.97 -19.45
CA ASP A 284 -37.43 13.75 -18.34
C ASP A 284 -35.97 13.58 -18.83
N ASP A 285 -35.77 13.29 -20.12
CA ASP A 285 -34.44 13.14 -20.75
C ASP A 285 -33.78 14.49 -21.07
N GLU A 286 -34.54 15.60 -21.05
CA GLU A 286 -34.01 16.94 -21.27
C GLU A 286 -33.39 17.52 -19.99
N ILE A 287 -32.09 17.84 -20.04
CA ILE A 287 -31.37 18.43 -18.90
C ILE A 287 -31.95 19.83 -18.60
N ARG A 288 -32.77 19.93 -17.55
CA ARG A 288 -33.33 21.20 -17.09
C ARG A 288 -32.27 22.09 -16.43
N PRO A 289 -32.18 23.40 -16.76
CA PRO A 289 -31.36 24.33 -16.00
C PRO A 289 -31.91 24.51 -14.58
N LEU A 290 -31.04 24.37 -13.57
CA LEU A 290 -31.39 24.52 -12.15
C LEU A 290 -30.80 25.80 -11.58
N LYS A 291 -31.52 26.40 -10.62
CA LYS A 291 -31.07 27.61 -9.92
C LYS A 291 -30.12 27.27 -8.79
N VAL A 292 -29.21 28.18 -8.44
CA VAL A 292 -28.13 27.96 -7.47
C VAL A 292 -28.64 27.46 -6.10
N TRP A 293 -29.75 28.01 -5.59
CA TRP A 293 -30.29 27.59 -4.29
C TRP A 293 -30.91 26.18 -4.30
N GLN A 294 -31.35 25.68 -5.46
CA GLN A 294 -31.93 24.34 -5.59
C GLN A 294 -30.87 23.26 -5.41
N PHE A 295 -29.60 23.55 -5.72
CA PHE A 295 -28.49 22.63 -5.49
C PHE A 295 -28.19 22.39 -4.01
N ARG A 296 -28.51 23.34 -3.12
CA ARG A 296 -28.22 23.21 -1.68
C ARG A 296 -28.96 22.04 -1.04
N GLU A 297 -30.18 21.77 -1.49
CA GLU A 297 -31.05 20.74 -0.90
C GLU A 297 -31.13 19.46 -1.73
N LEU A 298 -30.49 19.43 -2.91
CA LEU A 298 -30.53 18.30 -3.84
C LEU A 298 -30.07 16.99 -3.18
N GLY A 299 -29.04 17.03 -2.33
CA GLY A 299 -28.58 15.84 -1.60
C GLY A 299 -29.62 15.28 -0.62
N LEU A 300 -30.37 16.16 0.08
CA LEU A 300 -31.46 15.75 0.97
C LEU A 300 -32.62 15.16 0.19
N GLN A 301 -32.95 15.76 -0.95
CA GLN A 301 -34.02 15.31 -1.84
C GLN A 301 -33.71 13.97 -2.50
N ALA A 302 -32.46 13.76 -2.93
CA ALA A 302 -31.96 12.47 -3.39
C ALA A 302 -32.09 11.40 -2.30
N THR A 303 -31.70 11.73 -1.07
CA THR A 303 -31.83 10.83 0.09
C THR A 303 -33.30 10.47 0.34
N GLN A 304 -34.21 11.45 0.30
CA GLN A 304 -35.64 11.21 0.44
C GLN A 304 -36.19 10.29 -0.66
N ALA A 305 -35.76 10.46 -1.91
CA ALA A 305 -36.18 9.61 -3.02
C ALA A 305 -35.80 8.14 -2.78
N VAL A 306 -34.54 7.91 -2.39
CA VAL A 306 -34.02 6.57 -2.06
C VAL A 306 -34.75 5.98 -0.86
N MET A 307 -34.98 6.76 0.20
CA MET A 307 -35.71 6.31 1.39
C MET A 307 -37.19 5.96 1.09
N ASN A 308 -37.85 6.73 0.21
CA ASN A 308 -39.21 6.41 -0.23
C ASN A 308 -39.24 5.09 -1.01
N ALA A 309 -38.27 4.87 -1.90
CA ALA A 309 -38.13 3.60 -2.63
C ALA A 309 -37.86 2.41 -1.70
N PHE A 310 -37.02 2.59 -0.66
CA PHE A 310 -36.82 1.58 0.38
C PHE A 310 -38.10 1.26 1.18
N ARG A 311 -38.92 2.27 1.47
CA ARG A 311 -40.21 2.08 2.18
C ARG A 311 -41.20 1.31 1.30
N LEU A 312 -41.31 1.67 0.02
CA LEU A 312 -42.18 0.98 -0.96
C LEU A 312 -41.79 -0.50 -1.14
N GLY A 313 -40.50 -0.80 -1.26
CA GLY A 313 -40.03 -2.18 -1.44
C GLY A 313 -40.18 -3.08 -0.21
N LYS A 314 -40.52 -2.53 0.96
CA LYS A 314 -40.71 -3.32 2.19
C LYS A 314 -42.06 -4.05 2.20
N ASP A 315 -43.04 -3.53 1.48
CA ASP A 315 -44.40 -4.10 1.40
C ASP A 315 -44.47 -5.32 0.45
N ASP A 316 -43.52 -5.46 -0.48
CA ASP A 316 -43.41 -6.60 -1.42
C ASP A 316 -42.54 -7.76 -0.91
N SER A 317 -42.06 -7.69 0.34
CA SER A 317 -41.04 -8.60 0.90
C SER A 317 -41.53 -9.99 1.32
N ASP A 318 -42.74 -10.39 0.92
CA ASP A 318 -43.30 -11.67 1.35
C ASP A 318 -42.85 -12.89 0.54
N ASN A 319 -42.12 -12.79 -0.59
CA ASN A 319 -41.80 -14.01 -1.38
C ASN A 319 -40.53 -14.08 -2.26
N SER A 320 -39.52 -13.19 -2.19
CA SER A 320 -38.28 -13.49 -2.93
C SER A 320 -36.99 -13.02 -2.24
N SER A 321 -36.25 -13.98 -1.69
CA SER A 321 -34.90 -13.81 -1.13
C SER A 321 -33.81 -13.46 -2.17
N ASN A 322 -34.19 -13.13 -3.41
CA ASN A 322 -33.29 -12.95 -4.55
C ASN A 322 -33.45 -11.59 -5.27
N GLY A 323 -34.35 -10.71 -4.81
CA GLY A 323 -34.53 -9.39 -5.38
C GLY A 323 -33.47 -8.40 -4.88
N LEU A 324 -32.83 -7.68 -5.80
CA LEU A 324 -32.05 -6.50 -5.44
C LEU A 324 -32.98 -5.52 -4.72
N ASN A 325 -32.58 -4.96 -3.57
CA ASN A 325 -33.41 -3.98 -2.87
C ASN A 325 -33.70 -2.81 -3.82
N ILE A 326 -34.98 -2.52 -4.08
CA ILE A 326 -35.42 -1.43 -4.97
C ILE A 326 -34.79 -0.09 -4.57
N GLY A 327 -34.57 0.14 -3.27
CA GLY A 327 -33.84 1.31 -2.78
C GLY A 327 -32.39 1.40 -3.28
N LEU A 328 -31.66 0.28 -3.39
CA LEU A 328 -30.30 0.27 -3.94
C LEU A 328 -30.29 0.48 -5.46
N GLU A 329 -31.32 -0.01 -6.16
CA GLU A 329 -31.51 0.26 -7.58
C GLU A 329 -31.77 1.75 -7.83
N THR A 330 -32.68 2.37 -7.08
CA THR A 330 -32.90 3.82 -7.19
C THR A 330 -31.66 4.64 -6.82
N LEU A 331 -30.86 4.20 -5.84
CA LEU A 331 -29.58 4.85 -5.52
C LEU A 331 -28.60 4.76 -6.69
N ARG A 332 -28.51 3.59 -7.34
CA ARG A 332 -27.69 3.40 -8.54
C ARG A 332 -28.17 4.30 -9.68
N ASP A 333 -29.47 4.35 -9.92
CA ASP A 333 -30.06 5.14 -11.01
C ASP A 333 -29.84 6.64 -10.80
N VAL A 334 -30.10 7.13 -9.58
CA VAL A 334 -29.84 8.53 -9.20
C VAL A 334 -28.35 8.87 -9.34
N SER A 335 -27.45 7.94 -8.98
CA SER A 335 -26.01 8.17 -9.08
C SER A 335 -25.50 8.16 -10.53
N GLN A 336 -26.04 7.27 -11.38
CA GLN A 336 -25.62 7.15 -12.79
C GLN A 336 -26.18 8.27 -13.68
N TYR A 337 -27.40 8.73 -13.40
CA TYR A 337 -28.13 9.68 -14.24
C TYR A 337 -28.46 11.00 -13.52
N LEU A 338 -27.64 11.40 -12.54
CA LEU A 338 -27.90 12.57 -11.69
C LEU A 338 -28.27 13.84 -12.48
N PRO A 339 -27.56 14.23 -13.56
CA PRO A 339 -27.90 15.47 -14.28
C PRO A 339 -29.29 15.45 -14.94
N ALA A 340 -29.75 14.28 -15.42
CA ALA A 340 -31.10 14.12 -15.97
C ALA A 340 -32.15 14.08 -14.84
N ARG A 341 -31.87 13.34 -13.77
CA ARG A 341 -32.80 13.17 -12.64
C ARG A 341 -32.91 14.38 -11.71
N ALA A 342 -31.97 15.32 -11.77
CA ALA A 342 -31.92 16.46 -10.86
C ALA A 342 -33.21 17.31 -10.90
N GLY A 343 -33.82 17.48 -12.08
CA GLY A 343 -35.10 18.20 -12.22
C GLY A 343 -36.23 17.58 -11.40
N ARG A 344 -36.34 16.24 -11.42
CA ARG A 344 -37.31 15.48 -10.63
C ARG A 344 -37.02 15.58 -9.14
N LEU A 345 -35.76 15.46 -8.74
CA LEU A 345 -35.35 15.50 -7.34
C LEU A 345 -35.70 16.84 -6.66
N VAL A 346 -35.53 17.96 -7.37
CA VAL A 346 -35.84 19.29 -6.83
C VAL A 346 -37.32 19.46 -6.46
N SER A 347 -38.22 18.73 -7.12
CA SER A 347 -39.66 18.77 -6.83
C SER A 347 -40.05 17.97 -5.59
N LEU A 348 -39.16 17.13 -5.05
CA LEU A 348 -39.46 16.28 -3.91
C LEU A 348 -39.43 17.08 -2.60
N LYS A 349 -40.51 16.93 -1.82
CA LYS A 349 -40.59 17.47 -0.47
C LYS A 349 -39.83 16.54 0.50
N VAL A 350 -38.89 17.12 1.24
CA VAL A 350 -38.14 16.41 2.29
C VAL A 350 -38.98 16.35 3.57
N ASP A 351 -39.05 15.17 4.17
CA ASP A 351 -39.71 14.95 5.46
C ASP A 351 -38.90 15.63 6.59
N PRO A 352 -39.50 16.45 7.48
CA PRO A 352 -38.79 17.04 8.60
C PRO A 352 -38.12 16.01 9.52
N ALA A 353 -38.71 14.82 9.69
CA ALA A 353 -38.11 13.76 10.52
C ALA A 353 -36.76 13.30 9.96
N LEU A 354 -36.67 13.07 8.65
CA LEU A 354 -35.41 12.68 7.99
C LEU A 354 -34.33 13.77 8.14
N ARG A 355 -34.74 15.04 8.11
CA ARG A 355 -33.83 16.18 8.28
C ARG A 355 -33.21 16.22 9.67
N GLU A 356 -34.00 15.96 10.70
CA GLU A 356 -33.52 15.91 12.09
C GLU A 356 -32.57 14.72 12.30
N GLU A 357 -32.94 13.53 11.82
CA GLU A 357 -32.08 12.33 11.87
C GLU A 357 -30.73 12.58 11.20
N LEU A 358 -30.72 13.17 10.00
CA LEU A 358 -29.47 13.45 9.29
C LEU A 358 -28.60 14.49 10.03
N ALA A 359 -29.21 15.51 10.63
CA ALA A 359 -28.48 16.50 11.42
C ALA A 359 -27.80 15.86 12.65
N THR A 360 -28.48 14.93 13.34
CA THR A 360 -27.89 14.18 14.44
C THR A 360 -26.72 13.29 13.98
N ASN A 361 -26.89 12.59 12.86
CA ASN A 361 -25.82 11.76 12.28
C ASN A 361 -24.61 12.60 11.87
N GLN A 362 -24.82 13.76 11.25
CA GLN A 362 -23.75 14.69 10.90
C GLN A 362 -22.99 15.18 12.14
N TYR A 363 -23.69 15.50 13.24
CA TYR A 363 -23.04 15.90 14.49
C TYR A 363 -22.15 14.79 15.05
N VAL A 364 -22.65 13.55 15.09
CA VAL A 364 -21.88 12.38 15.56
C VAL A 364 -20.67 12.11 14.66
N LEU A 365 -20.84 12.16 13.35
CA LEU A 365 -19.77 11.90 12.37
C LEU A 365 -18.71 13.02 12.35
N ASN A 366 -19.11 14.28 12.56
CA ASN A 366 -18.18 15.40 12.70
C ASN A 366 -17.24 15.21 13.89
N ASN A 367 -17.74 14.66 15.01
CA ASN A 367 -16.91 14.33 16.17
C ASN A 367 -15.89 13.23 15.87
N LEU A 368 -16.17 12.37 14.88
CA LEU A 368 -15.25 11.35 14.36
C LEU A 368 -14.35 11.86 13.23
N GLY A 369 -14.42 13.16 12.90
CA GLY A 369 -13.59 13.78 11.86
C GLY A 369 -14.12 13.62 10.43
N ILE A 370 -15.32 13.08 10.24
CA ILE A 370 -15.96 12.90 8.92
C ILE A 370 -16.83 14.12 8.63
N GLN A 371 -16.44 14.91 7.63
CA GLN A 371 -17.18 16.12 7.23
C GLN A 371 -18.28 15.81 6.20
N PRO A 372 -19.35 16.63 6.13
CA PRO A 372 -20.35 16.51 5.08
C PRO A 372 -19.73 16.58 3.67
N GLY A 373 -20.14 15.67 2.79
CA GLY A 373 -19.59 15.55 1.43
C GLY A 373 -18.36 14.64 1.30
N GLN A 374 -17.78 14.19 2.41
CA GLN A 374 -16.76 13.14 2.38
C GLN A 374 -17.41 11.76 2.29
N THR A 375 -16.87 10.90 1.44
CA THR A 375 -17.28 9.49 1.34
C THR A 375 -16.18 8.64 1.95
N MET A 376 -16.51 7.85 2.96
CA MET A 376 -15.64 6.82 3.51
C MET A 376 -16.29 5.46 3.32
N PHE A 377 -15.54 4.51 2.78
CA PHE A 377 -15.99 3.14 2.60
C PHE A 377 -15.26 2.25 3.60
N PHE A 378 -16.01 1.45 4.36
CA PHE A 378 -15.44 0.58 5.39
C PHE A 378 -15.77 -0.89 5.10
N ILE A 379 -14.76 -1.75 5.23
CA ILE A 379 -14.96 -3.21 5.25
C ILE A 379 -14.36 -3.73 6.55
N ASN A 380 -15.19 -4.30 7.43
CA ASN A 380 -14.78 -4.83 8.73
C ASN A 380 -13.93 -3.85 9.57
N GLY A 381 -14.18 -2.55 9.45
CA GLY A 381 -13.45 -1.48 10.14
C GLY A 381 -12.21 -0.94 9.39
N LEU A 382 -11.84 -1.53 8.25
CA LEU A 382 -10.78 -1.01 7.38
C LEU A 382 -11.33 0.12 6.50
N VAL A 383 -10.72 1.30 6.58
CA VAL A 383 -11.02 2.43 5.70
C VAL A 383 -10.46 2.14 4.30
N ILE A 384 -11.31 2.25 3.30
CA ILE A 384 -10.99 2.05 1.89
C ILE A 384 -11.32 3.31 1.13
N SER A 385 -10.47 3.67 0.16
CA SER A 385 -10.78 4.77 -0.75
C SER A 385 -12.06 4.47 -1.54
N PRO A 386 -12.98 5.44 -1.70
CA PRO A 386 -14.18 5.23 -2.51
C PRO A 386 -13.86 4.98 -3.99
N SER A 387 -12.66 5.34 -4.46
CA SER A 387 -12.17 5.10 -5.82
C SER A 387 -11.44 3.77 -6.01
N VAL A 388 -11.57 2.82 -5.08
CA VAL A 388 -10.89 1.54 -5.19
C VAL A 388 -11.39 0.73 -6.39
N ASP A 389 -10.42 0.20 -7.14
CA ASP A 389 -10.63 -0.70 -8.25
C ASP A 389 -11.27 -2.02 -7.80
N ILE A 390 -12.16 -2.57 -8.62
CA ILE A 390 -12.83 -3.86 -8.37
C ILE A 390 -11.81 -4.98 -8.12
N PHE A 391 -10.66 -4.95 -8.81
CA PHE A 391 -9.63 -5.97 -8.64
C PHE A 391 -8.98 -5.91 -7.25
N ALA A 392 -8.67 -4.71 -6.77
CA ALA A 392 -8.12 -4.50 -5.43
C ALA A 392 -9.15 -4.83 -4.34
N LEU A 393 -10.41 -4.48 -4.55
CA LEU A 393 -11.51 -4.83 -3.65
C LEU A 393 -11.68 -6.35 -3.54
N LEU A 394 -11.65 -7.06 -4.66
CA LEU A 394 -11.74 -8.52 -4.70
C LEU A 394 -10.58 -9.21 -3.98
N ASP A 395 -9.37 -8.70 -4.15
CA ASP A 395 -8.21 -9.23 -3.44
C ASP A 395 -8.29 -8.95 -1.94
N LEU A 396 -8.81 -7.78 -1.53
CA LEU A 396 -9.09 -7.47 -0.13
C LEU A 396 -10.15 -8.41 0.46
N LEU A 397 -11.29 -8.60 -0.20
CA LEU A 397 -12.35 -9.51 0.23
C LEU A 397 -11.83 -10.96 0.34
N ARG A 398 -10.92 -11.38 -0.55
CA ARG A 398 -10.28 -12.71 -0.46
C ARG A 398 -9.36 -12.82 0.75
N ARG A 399 -8.57 -11.79 1.03
CA ARG A 399 -7.70 -11.77 2.22
C ARG A 399 -8.53 -11.79 3.49
N GLU A 400 -9.57 -10.96 3.53
CA GLU A 400 -10.45 -10.83 4.69
C GLU A 400 -11.25 -12.10 4.94
N SER A 401 -11.87 -12.70 3.91
CA SER A 401 -12.56 -13.98 4.05
C SER A 401 -11.66 -15.09 4.57
N ARG A 402 -10.38 -15.15 4.16
CA ARG A 402 -9.42 -16.11 4.71
C ARG A 402 -9.11 -15.85 6.18
N LEU A 403 -8.94 -14.60 6.58
CA LEU A 403 -8.74 -14.25 7.99
C LEU A 403 -9.97 -14.61 8.83
N MET A 404 -11.16 -14.33 8.32
CA MET A 404 -12.42 -14.69 9.00
C MET A 404 -12.57 -16.20 9.13
N MET A 405 -12.24 -16.98 8.09
CA MET A 405 -12.26 -18.45 8.18
C MET A 405 -11.23 -18.96 9.19
N GLN A 406 -10.04 -18.36 9.27
CA GLN A 406 -9.03 -18.74 10.26
C GLN A 406 -9.47 -18.44 11.70
N LEU A 407 -10.13 -17.30 11.93
CA LEU A 407 -10.73 -16.98 13.23
C LEU A 407 -11.89 -17.91 13.57
N TYR A 408 -12.65 -18.34 12.57
CA TYR A 408 -13.69 -19.33 12.74
C TYR A 408 -13.11 -20.72 13.08
N GLU A 409 -12.01 -21.13 12.45
CA GLU A 409 -11.26 -22.35 12.79
C GLU A 409 -10.72 -22.32 14.23
N LEU A 410 -10.38 -21.13 14.74
CA LEU A 410 -10.02 -20.89 16.14
C LEU A 410 -11.22 -20.98 17.12
N GLY A 411 -12.44 -21.14 16.61
CA GLY A 411 -13.66 -21.22 17.41
C GLY A 411 -14.27 -19.86 17.77
N ILE A 412 -13.82 -18.76 17.13
CA ILE A 412 -14.40 -17.43 17.36
C ILE A 412 -15.64 -17.26 16.47
N PRO A 413 -16.84 -17.08 17.04
CA PRO A 413 -18.05 -16.89 16.24
C PRO A 413 -18.04 -15.52 15.55
N ALA A 414 -18.62 -15.44 14.34
CA ALA A 414 -18.62 -14.24 13.49
C ALA A 414 -19.08 -12.96 14.21
N ASN A 415 -20.06 -13.07 15.12
CA ASN A 415 -20.59 -11.94 15.87
C ASN A 415 -19.57 -11.31 16.83
N GLN A 416 -18.60 -12.09 17.33
CA GLN A 416 -17.54 -11.60 18.22
C GLN A 416 -16.31 -11.12 17.46
N VAL A 417 -16.20 -11.46 16.16
CA VAL A 417 -15.05 -11.03 15.35
C VAL A 417 -15.08 -9.52 15.12
N ALA A 418 -16.24 -8.93 14.86
CA ALA A 418 -16.36 -7.48 14.72
C ALA A 418 -15.95 -6.74 16.01
N GLU A 419 -16.35 -7.26 17.16
CA GLU A 419 -15.95 -6.72 18.47
C GLU A 419 -14.44 -6.87 18.70
N LEU A 420 -13.86 -8.04 18.40
CA LEU A 420 -12.42 -8.28 18.48
C LEU A 420 -11.63 -7.32 17.58
N LEU A 421 -12.07 -7.13 16.33
CA LEU A 421 -11.43 -6.20 15.39
C LEU A 421 -11.52 -4.75 15.90
N SER A 422 -12.66 -4.35 16.48
CA SER A 422 -12.82 -3.04 17.11
C SER A 422 -11.97 -2.85 18.37
N ALA A 423 -11.73 -3.91 19.14
CA ALA A 423 -10.82 -3.88 20.28
C ALA A 423 -9.35 -3.81 19.85
N SER A 424 -9.00 -4.49 18.75
CA SER A 424 -7.66 -4.46 18.17
C SER A 424 -7.28 -3.09 17.61
N SER A 425 -8.21 -2.34 17.03
CA SER A 425 -7.92 -0.98 16.53
C SER A 425 -7.59 0.00 17.66
N ASN A 426 -8.20 -0.17 18.84
CA ASN A 426 -7.86 0.61 20.04
C ASN A 426 -6.48 0.21 20.63
N GLY A 427 -6.09 -1.06 20.53
CA GLY A 427 -4.72 -1.50 20.86
C GLY A 427 -3.67 -1.03 19.84
N ALA A 428 -4.07 -0.92 18.57
CA ALA A 428 -3.25 -0.35 17.50
C ALA A 428 -3.17 1.18 17.57
N GLN A 429 -4.06 1.92 18.21
CA GLN A 429 -3.76 3.34 18.48
C GLN A 429 -2.60 3.52 19.49
N SER A 430 -2.33 2.52 20.34
CA SER A 430 -1.17 2.52 21.25
C SER A 430 0.12 1.91 20.65
N LEU A 431 0.04 1.11 19.58
CA LEU A 431 1.20 0.46 18.94
C LEU A 431 1.39 0.84 17.45
N SER A 432 0.35 1.35 16.81
CA SER A 432 0.26 1.93 15.46
C SER A 432 -0.07 3.43 15.53
N GLY A 433 0.63 4.14 16.42
CA GLY A 433 1.02 5.53 16.16
C GLY A 433 1.97 5.67 14.97
N ASN A 434 2.32 4.57 14.28
CA ASN A 434 3.11 4.57 13.05
C ASN A 434 2.26 5.02 11.85
N SER A 435 1.96 6.31 11.78
CA SER A 435 1.27 6.97 10.67
C SER A 435 2.18 7.09 9.43
N ASN A 436 2.32 5.98 8.70
CA ASN A 436 2.71 6.01 7.28
C ASN A 436 1.63 5.34 6.41
N ASP A 437 0.36 5.43 6.84
CA ASP A 437 -0.75 4.98 6.01
C ASP A 437 -1.09 6.09 4.99
N PRO A 438 -1.11 5.82 3.67
CA PRO A 438 -1.34 6.84 2.64
C PRO A 438 -2.73 7.49 2.67
N GLY A 439 -3.64 7.01 3.53
CA GLY A 439 -5.07 7.34 3.53
C GLY A 439 -5.50 8.52 4.40
N VAL A 440 -4.63 9.11 5.23
CA VAL A 440 -4.99 10.27 6.07
C VAL A 440 -4.20 11.51 5.62
N PRO A 441 -4.85 12.49 4.95
CA PRO A 441 -4.19 13.72 4.53
C PRO A 441 -3.82 14.56 5.77
N GLY A 442 -2.52 14.66 6.09
CA GLY A 442 -2.02 15.62 7.09
C GLY A 442 -0.99 15.08 8.10
N LEU A 443 -0.83 13.77 8.23
CA LEU A 443 0.12 13.16 9.20
C LEU A 443 1.21 12.30 8.53
N LYS A 444 1.73 12.76 7.39
CA LYS A 444 2.61 11.95 6.54
C LYS A 444 3.95 11.54 7.19
N TYR A 445 4.37 12.12 8.32
CA TYR A 445 5.66 11.79 8.94
C TYR A 445 5.67 11.73 10.47
N SER A 446 4.51 11.61 11.14
CA SER A 446 4.44 11.74 12.60
C SER A 446 5.54 10.96 13.33
N LEU A 447 6.26 11.66 14.20
CA LEU A 447 7.24 11.09 15.12
C LEU A 447 6.58 10.18 16.17
N SER A 448 5.24 10.14 16.22
CA SER A 448 4.49 9.33 17.19
C SER A 448 4.78 7.84 16.94
N GLY A 449 5.03 7.08 18.01
CA GLY A 449 5.28 5.63 17.90
C GLY A 449 6.70 5.20 17.51
N LYS A 450 7.61 6.12 17.18
CA LYS A 450 9.03 5.76 16.90
C LYS A 450 9.83 5.69 18.20
N PHE A 451 10.58 4.60 18.36
CA PHE A 451 11.47 4.39 19.50
C PHE A 451 12.70 5.30 19.40
N ALA A 452 12.97 6.04 20.47
CA ALA A 452 14.14 6.92 20.60
C ALA A 452 15.26 6.20 21.36
N LEU A 453 16.50 6.29 20.87
CA LEU A 453 17.68 5.78 21.54
C LEU A 453 17.99 6.61 22.79
N ASP A 454 18.34 5.96 23.90
CA ASP A 454 18.87 6.64 25.06
C ASP A 454 20.27 7.24 24.78
N LEU A 455 20.35 8.56 24.83
CA LEU A 455 21.56 9.35 24.59
C LEU A 455 22.26 9.81 25.87
N ALA A 456 21.76 9.46 27.07
CA ALA A 456 22.30 9.96 28.33
C ALA A 456 23.78 9.58 28.57
N ASN A 457 24.18 8.38 28.15
CA ASN A 457 25.54 7.85 28.27
C ASN A 457 26.30 7.86 26.93
N ALA A 458 25.94 8.76 26.00
CA ALA A 458 26.59 8.84 24.70
C ALA A 458 27.84 9.74 24.78
N PRO A 459 29.03 9.27 24.34
CA PRO A 459 30.19 10.14 24.19
C PRO A 459 29.96 11.01 22.96
N VAL A 460 29.29 12.15 23.12
CA VAL A 460 28.93 13.03 22.01
C VAL A 460 29.56 14.39 22.22
N ILE A 461 30.35 14.82 21.23
CA ILE A 461 30.92 16.16 21.18
C ILE A 461 29.94 17.05 20.40
N TYR A 462 29.34 18.00 21.11
CA TYR A 462 28.44 18.99 20.53
C TYR A 462 29.22 20.20 20.04
N PHE A 463 28.84 20.73 18.89
CA PHE A 463 29.43 21.96 18.35
C PHE A 463 28.95 23.18 19.12
N ASN A 464 27.64 23.26 19.39
CA ASN A 464 27.00 24.39 20.07
C ASN A 464 26.24 23.95 21.33
N ASN A 465 25.99 24.92 22.20
CA ASN A 465 25.09 24.78 23.34
C ASN A 465 24.18 26.01 23.46
N LEU A 466 22.89 25.83 23.16
CA LEU A 466 21.93 26.92 23.09
C LEU A 466 21.68 27.60 24.44
N GLU A 467 21.94 26.90 25.54
CA GLU A 467 21.69 27.40 26.90
C GLU A 467 22.87 28.19 27.47
N LEU A 468 24.09 27.81 27.11
CA LEU A 468 25.33 28.34 27.70
C LEU A 468 26.06 29.35 26.79
N ASP A 469 25.97 29.20 25.47
CA ASP A 469 26.77 30.02 24.56
C ASP A 469 26.27 31.48 24.53
N LEU A 470 27.21 32.43 24.62
CA LEU A 470 26.90 33.87 24.63
C LEU A 470 26.19 34.33 23.36
N ALA A 471 26.41 33.62 22.24
CA ALA A 471 25.79 33.91 20.95
C ALA A 471 24.24 33.83 20.97
N TYR A 472 23.66 33.06 21.90
CA TYR A 472 22.21 32.85 22.03
C TYR A 472 21.59 33.61 23.21
N SER A 473 22.35 34.47 23.89
CA SER A 473 21.92 35.16 25.11
C SER A 473 20.67 36.04 24.92
N HIS A 474 20.45 36.57 23.72
CA HIS A 474 19.31 37.43 23.38
C HIS A 474 17.98 36.67 23.24
N TRP A 475 18.01 35.33 23.18
CA TRP A 475 16.80 34.55 22.98
C TRP A 475 16.05 34.27 24.30
N PRO A 476 14.70 34.18 24.25
CA PRO A 476 13.92 33.82 25.43
C PRO A 476 14.21 32.39 25.89
N ASP A 477 14.10 32.14 27.18
CA ASP A 477 14.36 30.85 27.84
C ASP A 477 13.07 30.09 28.24
N SER A 478 11.91 30.74 28.15
CA SER A 478 10.60 30.21 28.51
C SER A 478 9.96 29.39 27.37
N LEU A 479 9.45 28.19 27.69
CA LEU A 479 8.74 27.32 26.73
C LEU A 479 7.45 27.96 26.20
N HIS A 480 6.87 28.94 26.91
CA HIS A 480 5.71 29.67 26.42
C HIS A 480 5.99 30.47 25.15
N ALA A 481 7.27 30.81 24.88
CA ALA A 481 7.65 31.46 23.63
C ALA A 481 7.34 30.59 22.39
N LEU A 482 7.20 29.26 22.54
CA LEU A 482 6.77 28.38 21.46
C LEU A 482 5.36 28.70 20.96
N PHE A 483 4.48 29.28 21.80
CA PHE A 483 3.11 29.65 21.41
C PHE A 483 3.00 31.04 20.79
N THR A 484 4.05 31.85 20.87
CA THR A 484 4.04 33.17 20.24
C THR A 484 3.99 33.03 18.72
N LEU A 485 3.19 33.88 18.08
CA LEU A 485 3.06 33.96 16.62
C LEU A 485 4.34 34.58 16.03
N ASP A 486 5.04 33.81 15.21
CA ASP A 486 6.08 34.31 14.30
C ASP A 486 5.60 34.03 12.87
N PHE A 487 5.47 35.09 12.09
CA PHE A 487 4.92 35.10 10.73
C PHE A 487 5.86 34.44 9.71
N SER A 488 7.11 34.19 10.08
CA SER A 488 8.12 33.61 9.19
C SER A 488 7.95 32.11 8.93
N GLY A 489 7.06 31.42 9.65
CA GLY A 489 6.82 29.98 9.47
C GLY A 489 8.03 29.09 9.74
N GLY A 490 9.14 29.63 10.28
CA GLY A 490 10.38 28.93 10.58
C GLY A 490 10.44 28.36 12.00
N ILE A 491 11.51 27.61 12.28
CA ILE A 491 11.77 27.02 13.61
C ILE A 491 11.90 28.16 14.64
N ARG A 492 11.15 28.06 15.74
CA ARG A 492 11.14 29.08 16.79
C ARG A 492 12.52 29.20 17.44
N ARG A 493 12.97 30.45 17.65
CA ARG A 493 14.23 30.78 18.34
C ARG A 493 14.00 30.71 19.84
N LEU A 494 14.66 29.76 20.50
CA LEU A 494 14.54 29.54 21.93
C LEU A 494 15.91 29.17 22.50
N ARG A 495 16.26 29.76 23.65
CA ARG A 495 17.50 29.49 24.39
C ARG A 495 17.39 28.19 25.21
N ARG A 496 17.01 27.09 24.56
CA ARG A 496 16.82 25.76 25.18
C ARG A 496 17.23 24.65 24.23
N ASN A 497 17.81 23.59 24.77
CA ASN A 497 18.28 22.43 24.00
C ASN A 497 17.12 21.47 23.65
N LEU A 498 16.17 21.93 22.83
CA LEU A 498 15.00 21.13 22.43
C LEU A 498 15.27 20.16 21.29
N TYR A 499 16.06 20.59 20.30
CA TYR A 499 16.34 19.84 19.08
C TYR A 499 17.82 19.44 19.05
N ASN A 500 18.10 18.15 19.26
CA ASN A 500 19.45 17.59 19.23
C ASN A 500 19.63 16.75 17.97
N VAL A 501 20.47 17.21 17.06
CA VAL A 501 20.86 16.53 15.82
C VAL A 501 22.25 15.94 16.01
N ILE A 502 22.35 14.61 16.03
CA ILE A 502 23.61 13.89 16.12
C ILE A 502 23.85 13.16 14.81
N LEU A 503 24.99 13.44 14.18
CA LEU A 503 25.37 12.85 12.89
C LEU A 503 26.40 11.75 13.10
N VAL A 504 26.08 10.56 12.59
CA VAL A 504 27.00 9.44 12.52
C VAL A 504 27.42 9.30 11.06
N VAL A 505 28.55 9.91 10.74
CA VAL A 505 29.06 10.00 9.37
C VAL A 505 30.46 9.41 9.28
N ASP A 506 30.76 8.85 8.13
CA ASP A 506 32.12 8.52 7.74
C ASP A 506 32.62 9.64 6.80
N PRO A 507 33.66 10.41 7.19
CA PRO A 507 34.11 11.56 6.39
C PRO A 507 34.69 11.15 5.03
N ALA A 508 35.02 9.87 4.82
CA ALA A 508 35.51 9.35 3.55
C ALA A 508 34.40 9.13 2.50
N ALA A 509 33.13 9.09 2.89
CA ALA A 509 32.02 8.85 1.97
C ALA A 509 31.50 10.15 1.33
N ASP A 510 31.32 10.15 0.00
CA ASP A 510 30.93 11.33 -0.78
C ASP A 510 29.58 11.94 -0.36
N ASN A 511 28.63 11.10 0.06
CA ASN A 511 27.30 11.53 0.52
C ASN A 511 27.35 12.41 1.78
N CYS A 512 28.42 12.33 2.58
CA CYS A 512 28.56 13.06 3.83
C CYS A 512 28.94 14.54 3.62
N ARG A 513 29.53 14.89 2.47
CA ARG A 513 30.02 16.25 2.20
C ARG A 513 28.89 17.29 2.26
N GLN A 514 27.75 16.98 1.65
CA GLN A 514 26.59 17.87 1.64
C GLN A 514 26.05 18.09 3.06
N MET A 515 26.02 17.04 3.88
CA MET A 515 25.55 17.12 5.27
C MET A 515 26.45 18.03 6.11
N ILE A 516 27.78 17.88 6.00
CA ILE A 516 28.74 18.69 6.77
C ILE A 516 28.66 20.18 6.39
N ARG A 517 28.49 20.49 5.09
CA ARG A 517 28.24 21.88 4.64
C ARG A 517 26.95 22.48 5.21
N LEU A 518 25.89 21.69 5.26
CA LEU A 518 24.62 22.13 5.85
C LEU A 518 24.74 22.35 7.36
N VAL A 519 25.53 21.53 8.06
CA VAL A 519 25.83 21.76 9.49
C VAL A 519 26.56 23.09 9.69
N GLU A 520 27.56 23.39 8.87
CA GLU A 520 28.26 24.68 8.91
C GLU A 520 27.28 25.84 8.72
N SER A 521 26.41 25.74 7.70
CA SER A 521 25.34 26.71 7.43
C SER A 521 24.42 26.92 8.65
N PHE A 522 23.97 25.83 9.29
CA PHE A 522 23.11 25.91 10.48
C PHE A 522 23.77 26.61 11.67
N LEU A 523 25.08 26.43 11.85
CA LEU A 523 25.85 27.09 12.90
C LEU A 523 26.05 28.58 12.57
N ILE A 524 26.41 28.92 11.33
CA ILE A 524 26.60 30.32 10.87
C ILE A 524 25.30 31.11 11.01
N HIS A 525 24.17 30.53 10.58
CA HIS A 525 22.86 31.16 10.66
C HIS A 525 22.25 31.18 12.06
N LYS A 526 22.94 30.65 13.08
CA LYS A 526 22.47 30.58 14.47
C LYS A 526 21.06 29.98 14.54
N THR A 527 20.86 28.82 13.92
CA THR A 527 19.60 28.08 14.03
C THR A 527 19.43 27.53 15.45
N SER A 528 18.18 27.32 15.90
CA SER A 528 17.85 26.79 17.24
C SER A 528 18.02 25.27 17.35
N ILE A 529 19.05 24.72 16.69
CA ILE A 529 19.33 23.28 16.65
C ILE A 529 20.71 23.04 17.28
N ARG A 530 20.78 22.04 18.15
CA ARG A 530 22.04 21.57 18.73
C ARG A 530 22.64 20.47 17.86
N VAL A 531 23.83 20.68 17.31
CA VAL A 531 24.44 19.73 16.37
C VAL A 531 25.67 19.04 16.97
N ALA A 532 25.83 17.76 16.68
CA ALA A 532 26.93 16.93 17.15
C ALA A 532 27.38 15.92 16.09
N LEU A 533 28.62 15.43 16.22
CA LEU A 533 29.18 14.41 15.33
C LEU A 533 30.01 13.38 16.11
N VAL A 534 29.85 12.11 15.75
CA VAL A 534 30.30 10.97 16.60
C VAL A 534 31.66 10.38 16.17
N ARG A 535 32.19 10.65 14.97
CA ARG A 535 33.33 9.86 14.43
C ARG A 535 34.60 10.62 14.04
N ALA A 536 34.60 11.95 13.91
CA ALA A 536 35.71 12.65 13.23
C ALA A 536 36.57 13.61 14.07
N PHE A 537 36.34 13.77 15.38
CA PHE A 537 36.81 14.99 16.07
C PHE A 537 37.58 14.82 17.37
N SER A 538 37.77 13.60 17.90
CA SER A 538 38.41 13.41 19.20
C SER A 538 39.80 14.05 19.25
N TYR A 539 40.58 13.90 18.18
CA TYR A 539 41.96 14.38 18.12
C TYR A 539 42.09 15.92 18.05
N ILE A 540 41.44 16.58 17.08
CA ILE A 540 41.53 18.04 16.90
C ILE A 540 40.92 18.78 18.10
N THR A 541 39.89 18.19 18.72
CA THR A 541 39.21 18.80 19.88
C THR A 541 40.11 18.85 21.11
N SER A 542 40.96 17.84 21.30
CA SER A 542 41.89 17.78 22.43
C SER A 542 43.18 18.58 22.21
N THR A 543 43.66 18.71 20.97
CA THR A 543 44.84 19.53 20.67
C THR A 543 44.53 21.03 20.73
N VAL A 544 43.28 21.41 20.48
CA VAL A 544 42.82 22.82 20.50
C VAL A 544 41.88 23.01 21.70
N SER A 545 42.44 23.00 22.92
CA SER A 545 41.69 23.29 24.14
C SER A 545 41.50 24.78 24.38
N ASN A 546 42.43 25.62 23.89
CA ASN A 546 42.40 27.08 24.07
C ASN A 546 42.11 27.80 22.75
N ALA A 547 41.15 28.75 22.76
CA ALA A 547 40.76 29.56 21.60
C ALA A 547 41.88 30.42 20.98
N ARG A 548 43.05 30.52 21.63
CA ARG A 548 44.22 31.29 21.17
C ARG A 548 45.26 30.46 20.41
N GLU A 549 45.15 29.14 20.43
CA GLU A 549 46.13 28.20 19.84
C GLU A 549 45.66 27.62 18.49
N SER A 550 44.47 27.96 18.01
CA SER A 550 43.94 27.46 16.74
C SER A 550 44.49 28.24 15.54
N PRO A 551 45.17 27.60 14.58
CA PRO A 551 45.70 28.23 13.37
C PRO A 551 44.63 28.50 12.29
N LEU A 552 43.38 28.05 12.50
CA LEU A 552 42.25 28.22 11.59
C LEU A 552 41.31 29.33 12.08
N PRO A 553 40.65 30.07 11.16
CA PRO A 553 39.64 31.05 11.55
C PRO A 553 38.50 30.32 12.27
N LEU A 554 38.37 30.58 13.57
CA LEU A 554 37.24 30.12 14.37
C LEU A 554 35.97 30.72 13.75
N GLY A 555 35.08 29.86 13.25
CA GLY A 555 33.78 30.28 12.76
C GLY A 555 33.02 30.98 13.87
N VAL A 556 32.93 32.31 13.78
CA VAL A 556 32.24 33.24 14.68
C VAL A 556 32.80 33.28 16.12
N PRO A 557 33.23 34.46 16.62
CA PRO A 557 33.68 34.58 18.01
C PRO A 557 32.53 34.29 18.99
N ASN A 558 32.83 33.54 20.06
CA ASN A 558 31.94 33.19 21.18
C ASN A 558 30.87 32.11 20.90
N LEU A 559 31.10 31.22 19.93
CA LEU A 559 30.22 30.08 19.64
C LEU A 559 30.93 28.74 19.87
N GLY A 560 30.34 27.86 20.67
CA GLY A 560 30.73 26.46 20.73
C GLY A 560 32.07 26.12 21.39
N HIS A 561 32.40 24.83 21.41
CA HIS A 561 33.71 24.35 21.87
C HIS A 561 34.78 24.67 20.80
N PRO A 562 35.86 25.43 21.13
CA PRO A 562 36.84 25.90 20.13
C PRO A 562 37.50 24.75 19.36
N GLY A 563 37.72 23.62 20.03
CA GLY A 563 38.22 22.40 19.41
C GLY A 563 37.27 21.75 18.39
N ALA A 564 35.97 21.75 18.63
CA ALA A 564 35.00 21.15 17.71
C ALA A 564 34.80 22.04 16.47
N MET A 565 34.79 23.36 16.65
CA MET A 565 34.66 24.33 15.56
C MET A 565 35.88 24.35 14.65
N SER A 566 37.10 24.26 15.21
CA SER A 566 38.33 24.14 14.42
C SER A 566 38.41 22.81 13.65
N ALA A 567 37.84 21.74 14.20
CA ALA A 567 37.75 20.47 13.51
C ALA A 567 36.74 20.48 12.36
N LEU A 568 35.62 21.20 12.52
CA LEU A 568 34.66 21.41 11.43
C LEU A 568 35.28 22.23 10.30
N SER A 569 35.99 23.33 10.61
CA SER A 569 36.66 24.15 9.60
C SER A 569 37.80 23.40 8.89
N PHE A 570 38.48 22.48 9.58
CA PHE A 570 39.44 21.57 8.96
C PHE A 570 38.77 20.64 7.93
N LEU A 571 37.62 20.03 8.26
CA LEU A 571 36.90 19.17 7.31
C LEU A 571 36.37 19.95 6.10
N THR A 572 35.85 21.16 6.30
CA THR A 572 35.33 21.96 5.18
C THR A 572 36.46 22.40 4.25
N GLU A 573 37.63 22.73 4.79
CA GLU A 573 38.82 23.06 4.01
C GLU A 573 39.42 21.84 3.29
N LEU A 574 39.42 20.66 3.92
CA LEU A 574 39.75 19.41 3.24
C LEU A 574 38.84 19.16 2.05
N TYR A 575 37.52 19.30 2.26
CA TYR A 575 36.56 19.11 1.18
C TYR A 575 36.70 20.17 0.08
N SER A 576 37.04 21.42 0.42
CA SER A 576 37.28 22.49 -0.55
C SER A 576 38.49 22.19 -1.45
N GLN A 577 39.54 21.59 -0.90
CA GLN A 577 40.74 21.21 -1.65
C GLN A 577 40.50 20.00 -2.56
N ILE A 578 39.72 19.03 -2.08
CA ILE A 578 39.33 17.86 -2.87
C ILE A 578 38.45 18.27 -4.06
N GLU A 579 37.55 19.25 -3.92
CA GLU A 579 36.78 19.79 -5.05
C GLU A 579 37.65 20.46 -6.11
N LYS A 580 38.75 21.08 -5.69
CA LYS A 580 39.69 21.76 -6.61
C LYS A 580 40.62 20.77 -7.32
N THR A 581 40.89 19.62 -6.71
CA THR A 581 41.89 18.63 -7.18
C THR A 581 41.28 17.38 -7.82
N ASN A 582 40.00 17.08 -7.60
CA ASN A 582 39.30 15.87 -8.09
C ASN A 582 39.99 14.53 -7.75
N GLU A 583 40.89 14.50 -6.75
CA GLU A 583 41.56 13.27 -6.30
C GLU A 583 40.78 12.58 -5.17
N PRO A 584 40.81 11.22 -5.09
CA PRO A 584 40.18 10.49 -4.00
C PRO A 584 40.89 10.74 -2.66
N LEU A 585 40.12 10.76 -1.57
CA LEU A 585 40.62 11.01 -0.21
C LEU A 585 41.66 9.95 0.20
N THR A 586 42.93 10.30 0.05
CA THR A 586 44.07 9.43 0.41
C THR A 586 44.63 9.85 1.77
N ALA A 587 44.99 8.90 2.63
CA ALA A 587 45.56 9.18 3.95
C ALA A 587 46.79 10.12 3.90
N ALA A 588 47.59 10.01 2.84
CA ALA A 588 48.74 10.90 2.59
C ALA A 588 48.34 12.36 2.31
N LEU A 589 47.18 12.61 1.70
CA LEU A 589 46.67 13.97 1.48
C LEU A 589 46.25 14.59 2.83
N VAL A 590 45.56 13.81 3.65
CA VAL A 590 45.15 14.22 5.01
C VAL A 590 46.37 14.53 5.86
N GLN A 591 47.40 13.68 5.86
CA GLN A 591 48.67 13.91 6.56
C GLN A 591 49.33 15.22 6.13
N ARG A 592 49.50 15.46 4.82
CA ARG A 592 50.11 16.71 4.31
C ARG A 592 49.33 17.96 4.71
N THR A 593 47.99 17.91 4.61
CA THR A 593 47.15 19.04 5.01
C THR A 593 47.16 19.27 6.52
N PHE A 594 47.28 18.20 7.30
CA PHE A 594 47.37 18.24 8.75
C PHE A 594 48.72 18.82 9.20
N GLU A 595 49.84 18.36 8.65
CA GLU A 595 51.19 18.90 8.91
C GLU A 595 51.30 20.38 8.56
N ARG A 596 50.67 20.80 7.46
CA ARG A 596 50.64 22.22 7.06
C ARG A 596 49.87 23.09 8.03
N LEU A 597 48.79 22.57 8.61
CA LEU A 597 47.88 23.34 9.47
C LEU A 597 48.28 23.29 10.95
N PHE A 598 48.87 22.18 11.42
CA PHE A 598 49.26 21.97 12.82
C PHE A 598 50.74 21.56 12.94
N PRO A 599 51.69 22.50 12.74
CA PRO A 599 53.12 22.20 12.79
C PRO A 599 53.64 21.84 14.21
N SER A 600 52.84 22.03 15.25
CA SER A 600 53.16 21.70 16.65
C SER A 600 52.68 20.31 17.10
N ALA A 601 52.03 19.54 16.23
CA ALA A 601 51.46 18.24 16.57
C ALA A 601 52.38 17.08 16.13
N HIS A 602 52.60 16.09 17.00
CA HIS A 602 53.34 14.88 16.68
C HIS A 602 52.49 13.95 15.80
N THR A 603 52.81 13.88 14.50
CA THR A 603 52.08 13.07 13.51
C THR A 603 52.21 11.56 13.74
N GLU A 604 53.29 11.12 14.38
CA GLU A 604 53.57 9.71 14.67
C GLU A 604 52.56 9.09 15.66
N ASP A 605 52.00 9.88 16.59
CA ASP A 605 51.01 9.40 17.58
C ASP A 605 49.58 9.29 17.01
N ILE A 606 49.30 9.90 15.86
CA ILE A 606 47.95 10.03 15.27
C ILE A 606 47.72 8.99 14.17
N PHE A 607 48.76 8.73 13.38
CA PHE A 607 48.70 7.92 12.18
C PHE A 607 49.38 6.54 12.35
N ALA A 608 49.80 6.18 13.57
CA ALA A 608 50.35 4.86 13.85
C ALA A 608 49.31 3.74 13.62
N ASP A 609 49.75 2.64 13.01
CA ASP A 609 48.91 1.47 12.69
C ASP A 609 48.47 0.65 13.92
N GLN A 610 49.11 0.86 15.09
CA GLN A 610 48.78 0.17 16.33
C GLN A 610 47.97 1.07 17.27
N LEU A 611 46.70 0.73 17.49
CA LEU A 611 45.85 1.30 18.55
C LEU A 611 46.42 0.91 19.93
N GLY A 612 47.36 1.70 20.46
CA GLY A 612 47.96 1.44 21.77
C GLY A 612 48.78 2.60 22.34
N GLU A 613 48.28 3.15 23.45
CA GLU A 613 48.90 4.09 24.42
C GLU A 613 48.82 5.60 24.14
N GLY A 614 47.89 6.05 23.29
CA GLY A 614 47.46 7.45 23.26
C GLY A 614 46.24 7.74 24.15
N ASP A 615 46.19 8.90 24.80
CA ASP A 615 45.00 9.37 25.56
C ASP A 615 43.70 9.39 24.69
N TYR A 616 43.85 9.51 23.37
CA TYR A 616 42.79 9.62 22.37
C TYR A 616 42.10 8.29 22.03
N ASP A 617 42.82 7.18 22.16
CA ASP A 617 42.26 5.83 21.95
C ASP A 617 41.15 5.53 22.95
N SER A 618 41.21 6.13 24.14
CA SER A 618 40.17 5.98 25.16
C SER A 618 38.81 6.52 24.69
N GLN A 619 38.80 7.64 23.96
CA GLN A 619 37.58 8.22 23.42
C GLN A 619 37.09 7.43 22.21
N LEU A 620 37.98 7.02 21.30
CA LEU A 620 37.62 6.18 20.15
C LEU A 620 37.01 4.85 20.60
N LYS A 621 37.58 4.21 21.61
CA LYS A 621 37.03 2.98 22.24
C LYS A 621 35.64 3.21 22.81
N LYS A 622 35.40 4.32 23.52
CA LYS A 622 34.06 4.69 24.04
C LYS A 622 33.04 4.91 22.92
N HIS A 623 33.44 5.54 21.82
CA HIS A 623 32.57 5.74 20.66
C HIS A 623 32.25 4.40 19.97
N GLU A 624 33.24 3.52 19.80
CA GLU A 624 33.00 2.20 19.24
C GLU A 624 32.10 1.36 20.14
N GLU A 625 32.34 1.35 21.46
CA GLU A 625 31.47 0.68 22.43
C GLU A 625 30.05 1.23 22.37
N PHE A 626 29.88 2.56 22.26
CA PHE A 626 28.58 3.18 22.08
C PHE A 626 27.91 2.75 20.78
N MET A 627 28.63 2.70 19.66
CA MET A 627 28.11 2.25 18.36
C MET A 627 27.71 0.78 18.35
N GLN A 628 28.42 -0.07 19.10
CA GLN A 628 28.07 -1.47 19.30
C GLN A 628 26.86 -1.63 20.23
N ARG A 629 26.85 -0.93 21.37
CA ARG A 629 25.76 -0.97 22.37
C ARG A 629 24.44 -0.45 21.80
N SER A 630 24.49 0.65 21.06
CA SER A 630 23.33 1.26 20.41
C SER A 630 22.81 0.46 19.22
N GLY A 631 23.59 -0.48 18.67
CA GLY A 631 23.20 -1.30 17.52
C GLY A 631 23.32 -0.59 16.16
N LEU A 632 23.84 0.65 16.14
CA LEU A 632 23.96 1.46 14.94
C LEU A 632 24.94 0.87 13.90
N LYS A 633 25.96 0.11 14.34
CA LYS A 633 26.89 -0.62 13.45
C LYS A 633 26.17 -1.66 12.57
N GLY A 634 25.05 -2.21 13.05
CA GLY A 634 24.26 -3.22 12.33
C GLY A 634 23.40 -2.69 11.19
N LEU A 635 23.24 -1.36 11.05
CA LEU A 635 22.44 -0.77 9.98
C LEU A 635 23.13 -0.78 8.62
N GLY A 636 24.45 -1.01 8.56
CA GLY A 636 25.23 -1.20 7.31
C GLY A 636 25.19 -0.02 6.32
N ARG A 637 24.48 1.06 6.64
CA ARG A 637 24.22 2.23 5.80
C ARG A 637 24.60 3.48 6.58
N THR A 638 25.84 3.91 6.44
CA THR A 638 26.28 5.26 6.84
C THR A 638 26.17 6.18 5.63
N PRO A 639 25.69 7.43 5.78
CA PRO A 639 25.47 8.20 7.01
C PRO A 639 24.11 8.00 7.71
N LEU A 640 24.10 8.12 9.04
CA LEU A 640 22.87 8.10 9.86
C LEU A 640 22.64 9.45 10.54
N LEU A 641 21.38 9.87 10.60
CA LEU A 641 20.91 11.04 11.33
C LEU A 641 20.16 10.58 12.60
N LEU A 642 20.58 11.08 13.75
CA LEU A 642 19.89 10.89 15.02
C LEU A 642 19.24 12.21 15.43
N PHE A 643 17.90 12.25 15.49
CA PHE A 643 17.15 13.43 15.94
C PHE A 643 16.52 13.16 17.29
N ASN A 644 17.01 13.80 18.36
CA ASN A 644 16.58 13.55 19.74
C ASN A 644 16.60 12.06 20.16
N GLY A 645 17.41 11.24 19.49
CA GLY A 645 17.50 9.78 19.68
C GLY A 645 16.77 8.95 18.62
N LEU A 646 15.92 9.56 17.80
CA LEU A 646 15.25 8.89 16.67
C LEU A 646 16.24 8.65 15.53
N VAL A 647 16.32 7.41 15.05
CA VAL A 647 17.29 6.99 14.03
C VAL A 647 16.69 7.10 12.63
N PHE A 648 17.35 7.84 11.74
CA PHE A 648 17.00 7.98 10.33
C PHE A 648 18.13 7.51 9.42
N ASP A 649 17.81 6.58 8.52
CA ASP A 649 18.69 6.10 7.44
C ASP A 649 18.60 7.03 6.21
N THR A 650 19.61 6.96 5.34
CA THR A 650 19.71 7.61 4.03
C THR A 650 18.44 7.51 3.18
N VAL A 651 17.76 6.36 3.18
CA VAL A 651 16.49 6.16 2.46
C VAL A 651 15.36 6.98 3.10
N GLY A 652 15.30 7.03 4.44
CA GLY A 652 14.33 7.86 5.16
C GLY A 652 14.55 9.35 4.89
N MET A 653 15.81 9.79 4.86
CA MET A 653 16.16 11.18 4.55
C MET A 653 15.80 11.57 3.10
N ARG A 654 16.01 10.67 2.13
CA ARG A 654 15.62 10.92 0.73
C ARG A 654 14.11 11.03 0.54
N GLN A 655 13.33 10.25 1.28
CA GLN A 655 11.86 10.30 1.22
C GLN A 655 11.30 11.63 1.74
N MET A 656 12.00 12.28 2.67
CA MET A 656 11.61 13.55 3.27
C MET A 656 12.13 14.80 2.51
N GLY A 657 12.69 14.63 1.29
CA GLY A 657 13.16 15.76 0.47
C GLY A 657 14.66 16.08 0.59
N GLY A 658 15.40 15.37 1.44
CA GLY A 658 16.83 15.59 1.66
C GLY A 658 17.15 15.87 3.13
N PHE A 659 18.43 16.15 3.44
CA PHE A 659 18.87 16.34 4.84
C PHE A 659 18.25 17.56 5.50
N GLU A 660 18.23 18.71 4.81
CA GLU A 660 17.68 19.97 5.33
C GLU A 660 16.17 19.87 5.58
N ASP A 661 15.42 19.46 4.57
CA ASP A 661 13.96 19.27 4.65
C ASP A 661 13.58 18.25 5.72
N SER A 662 14.36 17.17 5.88
CA SER A 662 14.17 16.21 6.98
C SER A 662 14.30 16.89 8.34
N VAL A 663 15.40 17.61 8.58
CA VAL A 663 15.64 18.26 9.88
C VAL A 663 14.57 19.31 10.18
N VAL A 664 14.17 20.12 9.19
CA VAL A 664 13.12 21.14 9.36
C VAL A 664 11.78 20.50 9.67
N THR A 665 11.39 19.47 8.90
CA THR A 665 10.12 18.75 9.13
C THR A 665 10.08 18.13 10.52
N LEU A 666 11.16 17.47 10.94
CA LEU A 666 11.28 16.86 12.26
C LEU A 666 11.21 17.89 13.40
N CYS A 667 11.86 19.05 13.23
CA CYS A 667 11.76 20.15 14.18
C CYS A 667 10.33 20.67 14.31
N MET A 668 9.59 20.82 13.20
CA MET A 668 8.20 21.29 13.22
C MET A 668 7.27 20.28 13.91
N GLU A 669 7.46 18.98 13.65
CA GLU A 669 6.67 17.93 14.29
C GLU A 669 6.94 17.82 15.79
N GLU A 670 8.21 17.82 16.22
CA GLU A 670 8.52 17.86 17.66
C GLU A 670 8.04 19.16 18.31
N MET A 671 8.08 20.29 17.60
CA MET A 671 7.54 21.55 18.13
C MET A 671 6.07 21.40 18.50
N ILE A 672 5.25 20.83 17.62
CA ILE A 672 3.82 20.59 17.87
C ILE A 672 3.64 19.64 19.05
N ARG A 673 4.46 18.58 19.15
CA ARG A 673 4.41 17.65 20.28
C ARG A 673 4.75 18.33 21.60
N ILE A 674 5.82 19.12 21.62
CA ILE A 674 6.26 19.84 22.82
C ILE A 674 5.20 20.87 23.21
N GLN A 675 4.62 21.61 22.26
CA GLN A 675 3.51 22.52 22.52
C GLN A 675 2.32 21.78 23.16
N HIS A 676 1.93 20.62 22.62
CA HIS A 676 0.86 19.82 23.20
C HIS A 676 1.22 19.35 24.63
N ALA A 677 2.44 18.88 24.85
CA ALA A 677 2.91 18.45 26.18
C ALA A 677 2.94 19.61 27.19
N VAL A 678 3.37 20.81 26.78
CA VAL A 678 3.35 22.01 27.63
C VAL A 678 1.92 22.45 27.92
N TYR A 679 1.02 22.41 26.93
CA TYR A 679 -0.40 22.74 27.11
C TYR A 679 -1.09 21.84 28.15
N HIS A 680 -0.80 20.53 28.12
CA HIS A 680 -1.30 19.57 29.10
C HIS A 680 -0.52 19.57 30.43
N GLY A 681 0.46 20.45 30.61
CA GLY A 681 1.26 20.53 31.83
C GLY A 681 2.23 19.35 32.05
N GLN A 682 2.50 18.56 31.01
CA GLN A 682 3.41 17.41 31.09
C GLN A 682 4.89 17.82 31.07
N MET A 683 5.21 19.04 30.61
CA MET A 683 6.57 19.57 30.54
C MET A 683 6.63 20.98 31.16
N SER A 684 7.58 21.18 32.07
CA SER A 684 7.90 22.48 32.65
C SER A 684 9.22 23.04 32.09
N ASN A 685 9.49 24.32 32.34
CA ASN A 685 10.74 24.99 31.92
C ASN A 685 12.01 24.36 32.53
N ALA A 686 11.89 23.56 33.59
CA ALA A 686 13.01 22.84 34.20
C ALA A 686 13.30 21.48 33.55
N ASP A 687 12.37 20.97 32.72
CA ASP A 687 12.43 19.62 32.18
C ASP A 687 13.19 19.57 30.85
N ASN A 688 13.98 18.52 30.65
CA ASN A 688 14.63 18.22 29.38
C ASN A 688 13.71 17.42 28.46
N VAL A 689 13.90 17.54 27.14
CA VAL A 689 13.11 16.77 26.14
C VAL A 689 13.25 15.26 26.31
N PHE A 690 14.40 14.76 26.79
CA PHE A 690 14.57 13.33 27.10
C PHE A 690 13.61 12.81 28.18
N LEU A 691 13.18 13.66 29.12
CA LEU A 691 12.17 13.27 30.11
C LEU A 691 10.81 13.03 29.48
N LEU A 692 10.48 13.74 28.39
CA LEU A 692 9.24 13.54 27.66
C LEU A 692 9.22 12.14 27.03
N TYR A 693 10.29 11.73 26.37
CA TYR A 693 10.40 10.38 25.80
C TYR A 693 10.39 9.27 26.87
N ARG A 694 10.91 9.56 28.06
CA ARG A 694 10.84 8.64 29.19
C ARG A 694 9.41 8.52 29.74
N LYS A 695 8.68 9.64 29.85
CA LYS A 695 7.26 9.64 30.26
C LYS A 695 6.38 8.92 29.24
N SER A 696 6.69 9.00 27.95
CA SER A 696 5.99 8.29 26.88
C SER A 696 6.44 6.84 26.67
N ASN A 697 7.32 6.28 27.52
CA ASN A 697 7.88 4.92 27.40
C ASN A 697 8.48 4.59 26.01
N SER A 698 8.88 5.60 25.24
CA SER A 698 9.38 5.43 23.87
C SER A 698 10.90 5.30 23.81
N GLN A 699 11.58 5.33 24.96
CA GLN A 699 13.04 5.29 25.05
C GLN A 699 13.56 3.84 25.08
N VAL A 700 14.54 3.54 24.23
CA VAL A 700 15.14 2.21 24.09
C VAL A 700 16.66 2.31 24.23
N ALA A 701 17.27 1.38 24.96
CA ALA A 701 18.72 1.36 25.19
C ALA A 701 19.54 0.89 23.97
N ARG A 702 18.97 0.01 23.14
CA ARG A 702 19.60 -0.55 21.94
C ARG A 702 18.63 -0.61 20.77
N PHE A 703 19.01 -0.01 19.65
CA PHE A 703 18.24 -0.07 18.42
C PHE A 703 18.57 -1.38 17.68
N ASN A 704 17.57 -2.25 17.52
CA ASN A 704 17.69 -3.44 16.67
C ASN A 704 16.88 -3.22 15.39
N ALA A 705 17.57 -3.01 14.27
CA ALA A 705 16.92 -2.79 12.98
C ALA A 705 15.94 -3.92 12.62
N ARG A 706 16.24 -5.19 12.91
CA ARG A 706 15.33 -6.29 12.56
C ARG A 706 13.99 -6.26 13.29
N ILE A 707 13.95 -5.65 14.47
CA ILE A 707 12.74 -5.57 15.31
C ILE A 707 12.05 -4.22 15.14
N LEU A 708 12.83 -3.14 15.04
CA LEU A 708 12.35 -1.76 15.10
C LEU A 708 12.35 -1.04 13.74
N SER A 709 13.11 -1.50 12.75
CA SER A 709 13.14 -0.90 11.40
C SER A 709 12.15 -1.54 10.43
N THR A 710 11.33 -2.50 10.87
CA THR A 710 10.28 -3.05 10.02
C THR A 710 9.24 -1.97 9.81
N ARG A 711 9.26 -1.34 8.63
CA ARG A 711 8.04 -0.76 8.09
C ARG A 711 6.96 -1.85 8.19
N PRO A 712 5.70 -1.53 8.51
CA PRO A 712 4.65 -2.54 8.59
C PRO A 712 4.56 -3.41 7.32
N ALA A 713 4.97 -2.87 6.16
CA ALA A 713 5.10 -3.59 4.89
C ALA A 713 6.24 -4.62 4.82
N ASP A 714 7.33 -4.45 5.59
CA ASP A 714 8.50 -5.34 5.62
C ASP A 714 8.42 -6.38 6.75
N ALA A 715 7.47 -6.21 7.68
CA ALA A 715 7.22 -7.18 8.75
C ALA A 715 6.64 -8.46 8.16
N LYS A 716 7.40 -9.56 8.24
CA LYS A 716 6.93 -10.88 7.81
C LYS A 716 6.17 -11.53 8.96
N TYR A 717 4.84 -11.50 8.90
CA TYR A 717 3.99 -12.21 9.84
C TYR A 717 3.79 -13.65 9.38
N LEU A 718 4.23 -14.61 10.19
CA LEU A 718 3.90 -16.01 9.99
C LEU A 718 2.59 -16.33 10.68
N ASN A 719 1.64 -16.90 9.95
CA ASN A 719 0.41 -17.38 10.55
C ASN A 719 0.68 -18.67 11.32
N VAL A 720 0.47 -18.63 12.63
CA VAL A 720 0.73 -19.74 13.57
C VAL A 720 -0.27 -20.88 13.38
N LEU A 721 -1.44 -20.62 12.80
CA LEU A 721 -2.51 -21.62 12.66
C LEU A 721 -2.25 -22.74 11.66
N GLY A 722 -1.14 -22.67 10.90
CA GLY A 722 -0.52 -23.85 10.32
C GLY A 722 -1.46 -24.92 9.76
N SER A 723 -2.48 -24.55 8.99
CA SER A 723 -3.08 -25.51 8.07
C SER A 723 -1.98 -25.84 7.06
N THR A 724 -1.70 -27.12 6.88
CA THR A 724 -0.72 -27.73 5.96
C THR A 724 -0.85 -27.28 4.49
N ALA A 725 -1.70 -26.29 4.18
CA ALA A 725 -1.88 -25.67 2.88
C ALA A 725 -1.25 -24.27 2.70
N ALA A 726 -0.62 -23.67 3.73
CA ALA A 726 -0.32 -22.22 3.71
C ALA A 726 1.12 -21.79 4.08
N SER A 727 2.14 -22.63 3.87
CA SER A 727 3.54 -22.19 3.92
C SER A 727 3.97 -21.51 2.62
N SER A 728 3.47 -20.30 2.35
CA SER A 728 4.09 -19.39 1.37
C SER A 728 3.67 -17.92 1.61
N VAL A 729 4.19 -17.33 2.68
CA VAL A 729 3.99 -15.91 3.04
C VAL A 729 4.82 -14.93 2.17
N GLN A 730 5.41 -15.34 1.05
CA GLN A 730 6.13 -14.40 0.17
C GLN A 730 5.76 -14.45 -1.33
N GLY A 731 4.65 -15.08 -1.70
CA GLY A 731 4.25 -15.24 -3.12
C GLY A 731 2.82 -14.83 -3.48
N MET A 732 2.13 -14.04 -2.63
CA MET A 732 0.77 -13.55 -2.91
C MET A 732 0.67 -12.01 -2.93
N GLN A 733 1.52 -11.39 -3.76
CA GLN A 733 1.08 -10.25 -4.55
C GLN A 733 0.64 -10.82 -5.90
#